data_AF-A0A6J1VHV6-F1
#
_entry.id   AF-A0A6J1VHV6-F1
#
_cell.length_a   1.000
_cell.length_b   1.000
_cell.length_c   1.000
_cell.angle_alpha   90.00
_cell.angle_beta   90.00
_cell.angle_gamma   90.00
#
_symmetry.space_group_name_H-M   'P 1'
#
loop_
_entity.id
_entity.type
_entity.pdbx_description
1 polymer ?
#
loop_
_entity_poly.entity_id
_entity_poly.type
_entity_poly.pdbx_seq_one_letter_code
_entity_poly.pdbx_strand_id
1 'polypeptide(L)'
;MAELRIHSDRLKRHCAALIEALNKERGAFLKIREDHNAVGKSFRNRIQEMEKVFQMESRAEKVMALSRNLHMELLNHVEVLQVSMRSYRQYLEEALGKLRDSNTDFLKACRLFADGGNFSPDELEIFMKQLQKENSRIEFVEGLIMIDMEKAETGYLEQATETISKFENRFRYLAMDRVFLERIQRFLTNIQVKIKTEVAKSNWQTQTLNDYLKKLVQRIDACAHPNVDKESITPERLYEFTKSVMEELKKRCKYLNCQLRIQEQEITFLPVVIAEDSVVSSAPSDMSLPESRVVVMGMEYTPVLNPSRMGKPAFDDASFGLIRNLTGFVRGKKMMDAQHERDLAGLPGTGEIPNPAFPSLFSGGGHRESLSLGAAYLLPKKSSSITKASGSGNSIQKYTRLTKADRKLLIFGGQPKETDPDYFTGIVFSILWDNFDNIMNVAEEFYKKDKHQITKPDCLQETYDLCIDALGQKMLTYLFQSDEYHIACISEFRVQLKTFEEELPRVVCLAIGKILKDHEQFLAESTEQIRGHLQDQLKKWTAIKDKNMAQLHTSLGHPDNIPVLEALCQEEEKRQDEQVESILICTRKLEVCVTECAQRFVSTLAACTETILMELDNSLTIDDVQVGKTEKVREKTITLIRRKKAGLSLEVEEQKLVAERGSRTWPGIPQTTNPSLPDQIIFPETASVTTAKTTLGHVAAVEERDAVYAKFKETLQMEFARIKEENTAHLMKTQHWAHWWNKSVQKIKQLYYL
;
A
#
# COMPACT_ATOMS: atom_id res chain seq x y z
N MET A 1 -48.72 90.96 -62.54
CA MET A 1 -47.26 91.04 -62.27
C MET A 1 -46.92 90.84 -60.80
N ALA A 2 -47.43 91.65 -59.85
CA ALA A 2 -47.05 91.52 -58.44
C ALA A 2 -47.49 90.19 -57.78
N GLU A 3 -48.75 89.78 -57.95
CA GLU A 3 -49.32 88.59 -57.30
C GLU A 3 -48.65 87.28 -57.75
N LEU A 4 -48.44 87.11 -59.06
CA LEU A 4 -47.75 85.97 -59.66
C LEU A 4 -46.32 85.77 -59.09
N ARG A 5 -45.66 86.88 -58.70
CA ARG A 5 -44.37 86.82 -57.98
C ARG A 5 -44.54 86.34 -56.53
N ILE A 6 -45.57 86.80 -55.83
CA ILE A 6 -45.91 86.35 -54.46
C ILE A 6 -46.27 84.86 -54.45
N HIS A 7 -47.01 84.37 -55.45
CA HIS A 7 -47.33 82.96 -55.63
C HIS A 7 -46.06 82.14 -55.88
N SER A 8 -45.21 82.56 -56.83
CA SER A 8 -43.92 81.92 -57.11
C SER A 8 -43.03 81.85 -55.87
N ASP A 9 -42.94 82.93 -55.08
CA ASP A 9 -42.15 82.97 -53.86
C ASP A 9 -42.78 82.20 -52.69
N ARG A 10 -44.10 81.95 -52.72
CA ARG A 10 -44.79 81.02 -51.79
C ARG A 10 -44.45 79.56 -52.14
N LEU A 11 -44.48 79.19 -53.41
CA LEU A 11 -44.06 77.86 -53.87
C LEU A 11 -42.59 77.59 -53.57
N LYS A 12 -41.68 78.54 -53.86
CA LYS A 12 -40.25 78.39 -53.54
C LYS A 12 -39.99 78.17 -52.05
N ARG A 13 -40.69 78.89 -51.16
CA ARG A 13 -40.57 78.71 -49.71
C ARG A 13 -41.09 77.34 -49.26
N HIS A 14 -42.18 76.85 -49.86
CA HIS A 14 -42.69 75.50 -49.61
C HIS A 14 -41.68 74.44 -50.05
N CYS A 15 -41.18 74.49 -51.29
CA CYS A 15 -40.15 73.57 -51.77
C CYS A 15 -38.85 73.64 -50.94
N ALA A 16 -38.44 74.82 -50.48
CA ALA A 16 -37.29 74.97 -49.58
C ALA A 16 -37.52 74.26 -48.22
N ALA A 17 -38.71 74.43 -47.63
CA ALA A 17 -39.09 73.76 -46.38
C ALA A 17 -39.17 72.24 -46.52
N LEU A 18 -39.66 71.72 -47.66
CA LEU A 18 -39.61 70.27 -47.96
C LEU A 18 -38.17 69.76 -48.04
N ILE A 19 -37.28 70.49 -48.73
CA ILE A 19 -35.87 70.12 -48.85
C ILE A 19 -35.16 70.16 -47.49
N GLU A 20 -35.47 71.13 -46.64
CA GLU A 20 -34.98 71.22 -45.27
C GLU A 20 -35.48 70.03 -44.42
N ALA A 21 -36.76 69.67 -44.50
CA ALA A 21 -37.32 68.50 -43.83
C ALA A 21 -36.68 67.19 -44.32
N LEU A 22 -36.51 67.00 -45.64
CA LEU A 22 -35.81 65.83 -46.19
C LEU A 22 -34.34 65.76 -45.73
N ASN A 23 -33.66 66.89 -45.61
CA ASN A 23 -32.29 66.93 -45.06
C ASN A 23 -32.28 66.60 -43.55
N LYS A 24 -33.30 67.04 -42.80
CA LYS A 24 -33.48 66.68 -41.39
C LYS A 24 -33.69 65.17 -41.22
N GLU A 25 -34.50 64.52 -42.05
CA GLU A 25 -34.71 63.07 -41.98
C GLU A 25 -33.43 62.28 -42.32
N ARG A 26 -32.65 62.73 -43.31
CA ARG A 26 -31.31 62.18 -43.57
C ARG A 26 -30.36 62.36 -42.37
N GLY A 27 -30.45 63.50 -41.67
CA GLY A 27 -29.72 63.74 -40.41
C GLY A 27 -30.17 62.82 -39.26
N ALA A 28 -31.47 62.54 -39.15
CA ALA A 28 -32.02 61.62 -38.16
C ALA A 28 -31.52 60.18 -38.39
N PHE A 29 -31.47 59.72 -39.65
CA PHE A 29 -30.90 58.42 -39.99
C PHE A 29 -29.41 58.31 -39.61
N LEU A 30 -28.62 59.35 -39.90
CA LEU A 30 -27.20 59.39 -39.53
C LEU A 30 -27.00 59.26 -38.01
N LYS A 31 -27.84 59.94 -37.21
CA LYS A 31 -27.81 59.84 -35.75
C LYS A 31 -28.09 58.41 -35.25
N ILE A 32 -29.10 57.74 -35.80
CA ILE A 32 -29.41 56.35 -35.42
C ILE A 32 -28.26 55.40 -35.74
N ARG A 33 -27.57 55.62 -36.87
CA ARG A 33 -26.36 54.88 -37.23
C ARG A 33 -25.21 55.12 -36.24
N GLU A 34 -25.07 56.33 -35.69
CA GLU A 34 -24.13 56.64 -34.62
C GLU A 34 -24.50 55.94 -33.30
N ASP A 35 -25.78 55.99 -32.92
CA ASP A 35 -26.31 55.30 -31.74
C ASP A 35 -26.10 53.77 -31.84
N HIS A 36 -26.37 53.16 -32.99
CA HIS A 36 -26.12 51.73 -33.25
C HIS A 36 -24.63 51.38 -33.20
N ASN A 37 -23.76 52.23 -33.74
CA ASN A 37 -22.31 52.06 -33.62
C ASN A 37 -21.83 52.13 -32.15
N ALA A 38 -22.45 52.97 -31.32
CA ALA A 38 -22.17 53.05 -29.89
C ALA A 38 -22.65 51.80 -29.14
N VAL A 39 -23.87 51.31 -29.42
CA VAL A 39 -24.39 50.05 -28.86
C VAL A 39 -23.50 48.87 -29.26
N GLY A 40 -23.11 48.76 -30.54
CA GLY A 40 -22.19 47.72 -31.02
C GLY A 40 -20.79 47.78 -30.38
N LYS A 41 -20.31 48.97 -30.00
CA LYS A 41 -19.07 49.12 -29.22
C LYS A 41 -19.26 48.63 -27.78
N SER A 42 -20.39 48.94 -27.14
CA SER A 42 -20.73 48.43 -25.80
C SER A 42 -20.80 46.91 -25.78
N PHE A 43 -21.50 46.30 -26.74
CA PHE A 43 -21.57 44.86 -26.94
C PHE A 43 -20.18 44.22 -27.06
N ARG A 44 -19.30 44.73 -27.94
CA ARG A 44 -17.92 44.22 -28.06
C ARG A 44 -17.13 44.29 -26.76
N ASN A 45 -17.27 45.37 -26.00
CA ASN A 45 -16.62 45.50 -24.68
C ASN A 45 -17.15 44.43 -23.70
N ARG A 46 -18.45 44.17 -23.72
CA ARG A 46 -19.11 43.15 -22.87
C ARG A 46 -18.59 41.74 -23.17
N ILE A 47 -18.44 41.39 -24.45
CA ILE A 47 -17.91 40.09 -24.86
C ILE A 47 -16.42 39.94 -24.46
N GLN A 48 -15.62 41.01 -24.57
CA GLN A 48 -14.22 41.02 -24.11
C GLN A 48 -14.09 40.93 -22.58
N GLU A 49 -15.03 41.49 -21.82
CA GLU A 49 -15.10 41.34 -20.37
C GLU A 49 -15.39 39.89 -19.98
N MET A 50 -16.34 39.25 -20.66
CA MET A 50 -16.65 37.83 -20.47
C MET A 50 -15.46 36.92 -20.81
N GLU A 51 -14.68 37.19 -21.86
CA GLU A 51 -13.47 36.42 -22.21
C GLU A 51 -12.45 36.39 -21.05
N LYS A 52 -12.24 37.53 -20.36
CA LYS A 52 -11.31 37.60 -19.21
C LYS A 52 -11.76 36.71 -18.05
N VAL A 53 -13.05 36.76 -17.70
CA VAL A 53 -13.64 35.91 -16.65
C VAL A 53 -13.52 34.44 -17.02
N PHE A 54 -13.74 34.11 -18.30
CA PHE A 54 -13.69 32.74 -18.82
C PHE A 54 -12.28 32.14 -18.77
N GLN A 55 -11.25 32.92 -19.12
CA GLN A 55 -9.85 32.45 -19.09
C GLN A 55 -9.37 32.11 -17.67
N MET A 56 -9.84 32.87 -16.67
CA MET A 56 -9.53 32.64 -15.25
C MET A 56 -10.36 31.51 -14.63
N GLU A 57 -11.53 31.17 -15.18
CA GLU A 57 -12.40 30.17 -14.58
C GLU A 57 -11.81 28.74 -14.69
N SER A 58 -12.03 27.98 -13.62
CA SER A 58 -11.39 26.72 -13.31
C SER A 58 -12.34 25.52 -13.33
N ARG A 59 -13.65 25.75 -13.47
CA ARG A 59 -14.70 24.70 -13.49
C ARG A 59 -15.42 24.63 -14.83
N ALA A 60 -15.48 23.44 -15.42
CA ALA A 60 -16.15 23.18 -16.69
C ALA A 60 -17.64 23.58 -16.69
N GLU A 61 -18.35 23.34 -15.58
CA GLU A 61 -19.78 23.68 -15.44
C GLU A 61 -20.05 25.18 -15.56
N LYS A 62 -19.21 26.01 -14.95
CA LYS A 62 -19.32 27.48 -15.01
C LYS A 62 -18.95 28.01 -16.38
N VAL A 63 -17.91 27.43 -16.98
CA VAL A 63 -17.49 27.65 -18.37
C VAL A 63 -18.65 27.36 -19.35
N MET A 64 -19.37 26.25 -19.16
CA MET A 64 -20.60 25.94 -19.92
C MET A 64 -21.74 26.95 -19.68
N ALA A 65 -21.92 27.43 -18.44
CA ALA A 65 -22.90 28.46 -18.13
C ALA A 65 -22.56 29.82 -18.80
N LEU A 66 -21.29 30.23 -18.79
CA LEU A 66 -20.82 31.43 -19.47
C LEU A 66 -21.05 31.37 -20.99
N SER A 67 -20.93 30.18 -21.60
CA SER A 67 -21.28 30.00 -23.02
C SER A 67 -22.78 30.21 -23.31
N ARG A 68 -23.68 29.91 -22.37
CA ARG A 68 -25.12 30.23 -22.52
C ARG A 68 -25.38 31.72 -22.37
N ASN A 69 -24.69 32.38 -21.43
CA ASN A 69 -24.79 33.82 -21.26
C ASN A 69 -24.31 34.57 -22.51
N LEU A 70 -23.29 34.06 -23.21
CA LEU A 70 -22.81 34.64 -24.47
C LEU A 70 -23.91 34.67 -25.54
N HIS A 71 -24.65 33.57 -25.68
CA HIS A 71 -25.79 33.48 -26.60
C HIS A 71 -26.94 34.42 -26.19
N MET A 72 -27.16 34.63 -24.90
CA MET A 72 -28.15 35.59 -24.40
C MET A 72 -27.77 37.04 -24.74
N GLU A 73 -26.49 37.41 -24.59
CA GLU A 73 -25.98 38.74 -24.98
C GLU A 73 -26.11 38.97 -26.51
N LEU A 74 -26.02 37.92 -27.35
CA LEU A 74 -26.33 38.01 -28.79
C LEU A 74 -27.80 38.41 -29.01
N LEU A 75 -28.72 37.66 -28.40
CA LEU A 75 -30.16 37.86 -28.57
C LEU A 75 -30.58 39.25 -28.12
N ASN A 76 -30.11 39.69 -26.95
CA ASN A 76 -30.36 41.04 -26.42
C ASN A 76 -29.85 42.13 -27.39
N HIS A 77 -28.63 41.99 -27.93
CA HIS A 77 -28.08 42.98 -28.86
C HIS A 77 -28.85 43.05 -30.18
N VAL A 78 -29.24 41.90 -30.73
CA VAL A 78 -30.07 41.79 -31.93
C VAL A 78 -31.44 42.43 -31.71
N GLU A 79 -32.08 42.17 -30.57
CA GLU A 79 -33.39 42.73 -30.22
C GLU A 79 -33.35 44.26 -30.14
N VAL A 80 -32.36 44.83 -29.44
CA VAL A 80 -32.21 46.30 -29.34
C VAL A 80 -32.06 46.96 -30.72
N LEU A 81 -31.25 46.38 -31.60
CA LEU A 81 -31.06 46.91 -32.96
C LEU A 81 -32.35 46.80 -33.80
N GLN A 82 -33.01 45.63 -33.81
CA GLN A 82 -34.24 45.40 -34.57
C GLN A 82 -35.40 46.26 -34.09
N VAL A 83 -35.57 46.44 -32.78
CA VAL A 83 -36.58 47.35 -32.21
C VAL A 83 -36.30 48.78 -32.66
N SER A 84 -35.05 49.24 -32.58
CA SER A 84 -34.67 50.59 -33.00
C SER A 84 -34.88 50.83 -34.50
N MET A 85 -34.50 49.89 -35.38
CA MET A 85 -34.78 49.98 -36.82
C MET A 85 -36.28 50.01 -37.12
N ARG A 86 -37.06 49.14 -36.46
CA ARG A 86 -38.52 49.06 -36.66
C ARG A 86 -39.22 50.35 -36.22
N SER A 87 -38.82 50.94 -35.09
CA SER A 87 -39.30 52.25 -34.64
C SER A 87 -38.91 53.38 -35.58
N TYR A 88 -37.71 53.37 -36.15
CA TYR A 88 -37.30 54.39 -37.11
C TYR A 88 -38.05 54.27 -38.44
N ARG A 89 -38.24 53.06 -38.98
CA ARG A 89 -39.03 52.82 -40.19
C ARG A 89 -40.43 53.42 -40.05
N GLN A 90 -41.10 53.19 -38.92
CA GLN A 90 -42.42 53.76 -38.61
C GLN A 90 -42.39 55.29 -38.50
N TYR A 91 -41.40 55.87 -37.82
CA TYR A 91 -41.22 57.32 -37.71
C TYR A 91 -40.97 57.98 -39.08
N LEU A 92 -40.15 57.35 -39.93
CA LEU A 92 -39.84 57.84 -41.28
C LEU A 92 -41.08 57.83 -42.18
N GLU A 93 -41.86 56.74 -42.15
CA GLU A 93 -43.13 56.63 -42.86
C GLU A 93 -44.11 57.74 -42.45
N GLU A 94 -44.25 58.00 -41.14
CA GLU A 94 -45.10 59.08 -40.62
C GLU A 94 -44.57 60.48 -41.00
N ALA A 95 -43.26 60.70 -40.92
CA ALA A 95 -42.63 61.98 -41.23
C ALA A 95 -42.74 62.33 -42.72
N LEU A 96 -42.49 61.37 -43.61
CA LEU A 96 -42.58 61.56 -45.06
C LEU A 96 -44.03 61.57 -45.55
N GLY A 97 -44.93 60.82 -44.91
CA GLY A 97 -46.38 60.93 -45.10
C GLY A 97 -46.87 62.37 -44.91
N LYS A 98 -46.48 63.02 -43.81
CA LYS A 98 -46.79 64.44 -43.54
C LYS A 98 -46.26 65.40 -44.61
N LEU A 99 -45.13 65.10 -45.25
CA LEU A 99 -44.63 65.92 -46.37
C LEU A 99 -45.46 65.76 -47.64
N ARG A 100 -45.94 64.54 -47.94
CA ARG A 100 -46.86 64.25 -49.05
C ARG A 100 -48.23 64.91 -48.82
N ASP A 101 -48.74 64.84 -47.59
CA ASP A 101 -49.96 65.55 -47.18
C ASP A 101 -49.79 67.07 -47.31
N SER A 102 -48.65 67.62 -46.86
CA SER A 102 -48.35 69.04 -46.99
C SER A 102 -48.28 69.53 -48.45
N ASN A 103 -47.76 68.72 -49.38
CA ASN A 103 -47.84 69.00 -50.82
C ASN A 103 -49.28 69.00 -51.33
N THR A 104 -50.07 68.03 -50.88
CA THR A 104 -51.48 67.88 -51.26
C THR A 104 -52.33 69.06 -50.75
N ASP A 105 -52.09 69.49 -49.51
CA ASP A 105 -52.78 70.63 -48.91
C ASP A 105 -52.32 71.97 -49.47
N PHE A 106 -51.05 72.10 -49.86
CA PHE A 106 -50.57 73.26 -50.63
C PHE A 106 -51.33 73.39 -51.96
N LEU A 107 -51.54 72.28 -52.69
CA LEU A 107 -52.35 72.27 -53.91
C LEU A 107 -53.82 72.63 -53.64
N LYS A 108 -54.45 72.04 -52.61
CA LYS A 108 -55.84 72.40 -52.21
C LYS A 108 -55.99 73.88 -51.85
N ALA A 109 -54.93 74.54 -51.37
CA ALA A 109 -54.92 75.96 -51.05
C ALA A 109 -54.77 76.87 -52.28
N CYS A 110 -54.40 76.34 -53.45
CA CYS A 110 -54.27 77.05 -54.72
C CYS A 110 -55.57 76.99 -55.54
N ARG A 111 -56.59 77.75 -55.13
CA ARG A 111 -57.90 77.77 -55.80
C ARG A 111 -57.88 78.59 -57.10
N LEU A 112 -58.56 78.09 -58.13
CA LEU A 112 -58.75 78.79 -59.40
C LEU A 112 -59.73 79.97 -59.24
N PHE A 113 -59.67 80.95 -60.14
CA PHE A 113 -60.64 82.05 -60.20
C PHE A 113 -62.10 81.60 -60.27
N ALA A 114 -62.38 80.44 -60.89
CA ALA A 114 -63.72 79.85 -60.96
C ALA A 114 -64.27 79.41 -59.58
N ASP A 115 -63.38 79.07 -58.63
CA ASP A 115 -63.71 78.58 -57.29
C ASP A 115 -63.59 79.70 -56.22
N GLY A 116 -63.61 80.96 -56.65
CA GLY A 116 -63.39 82.14 -55.78
C GLY A 116 -61.93 82.31 -55.32
N GLY A 117 -60.97 81.69 -56.01
CA GLY A 117 -59.54 81.84 -55.76
C GLY A 117 -58.87 82.90 -56.63
N ASN A 118 -57.53 82.87 -56.63
CA ASN A 118 -56.69 83.88 -57.30
C ASN A 118 -55.61 83.29 -58.22
N PHE A 119 -55.66 81.99 -58.55
CA PHE A 119 -54.72 81.31 -59.44
C PHE A 119 -55.30 81.12 -60.85
N SER A 120 -54.46 81.24 -61.88
CA SER A 120 -54.83 80.85 -63.26
C SER A 120 -54.57 79.36 -63.51
N PRO A 121 -55.24 78.73 -64.50
CA PRO A 121 -54.98 77.34 -64.89
C PRO A 121 -53.50 77.11 -65.26
N ASP A 122 -52.90 78.01 -66.04
CA ASP A 122 -51.50 77.90 -66.48
C ASP A 122 -50.50 78.01 -65.31
N GLU A 123 -50.78 78.88 -64.32
CA GLU A 123 -49.97 78.99 -63.10
C GLU A 123 -50.08 77.72 -62.25
N LEU A 124 -51.31 77.18 -62.11
CA LEU A 124 -51.55 75.95 -61.36
C LEU A 124 -50.88 74.73 -62.00
N GLU A 125 -50.85 74.63 -63.34
CA GLU A 125 -50.16 73.53 -64.05
C GLU A 125 -48.63 73.55 -63.79
N ILE A 126 -48.03 74.75 -63.76
CA ILE A 126 -46.61 74.91 -63.39
C ILE A 126 -46.36 74.46 -61.94
N PHE A 127 -47.29 74.79 -61.03
CA PHE A 127 -47.19 74.44 -59.61
C PHE A 127 -47.36 72.93 -59.42
N MET A 128 -48.30 72.30 -60.12
CA MET A 128 -48.48 70.85 -60.14
C MET A 128 -47.21 70.13 -60.64
N LYS A 129 -46.62 70.57 -61.75
CA LYS A 129 -45.37 69.98 -62.28
C LYS A 129 -44.21 70.09 -61.28
N GLN A 130 -44.08 71.23 -60.60
CA GLN A 130 -43.02 71.44 -59.61
C GLN A 130 -43.26 70.64 -58.31
N LEU A 131 -44.50 70.52 -57.83
CA LEU A 131 -44.83 69.73 -56.63
C LEU A 131 -44.79 68.22 -56.91
N GLN A 132 -45.14 67.77 -58.11
CA GLN A 132 -44.95 66.39 -58.55
C GLN A 132 -43.46 66.02 -58.55
N LYS A 133 -42.59 66.94 -59.02
CA LYS A 133 -41.13 66.78 -58.95
C LYS A 133 -40.61 66.69 -57.51
N GLU A 134 -41.14 67.50 -56.59
CA GLU A 134 -40.79 67.36 -55.16
C GLU A 134 -41.38 66.08 -54.53
N ASN A 135 -42.52 65.57 -54.99
CA ASN A 135 -43.06 64.28 -54.54
C ASN A 135 -42.16 63.10 -54.96
N SER A 136 -41.72 63.08 -56.22
CA SER A 136 -40.70 62.11 -56.68
C SER A 136 -39.36 62.28 -55.96
N ARG A 137 -39.04 63.48 -55.46
CA ARG A 137 -37.86 63.72 -54.61
C ARG A 137 -38.05 63.13 -53.20
N ILE A 138 -39.25 63.20 -52.63
CA ILE A 138 -39.60 62.53 -51.36
C ILE A 138 -39.44 61.01 -51.55
N GLU A 139 -40.09 60.43 -52.55
CA GLU A 139 -40.01 58.99 -52.88
C GLU A 139 -38.57 58.51 -53.11
N PHE A 140 -37.74 59.32 -53.79
CA PHE A 140 -36.33 59.00 -54.01
C PHE A 140 -35.50 59.04 -52.72
N VAL A 141 -35.70 60.03 -51.85
CA VAL A 141 -34.99 60.11 -50.56
C VAL A 141 -35.46 59.01 -49.60
N GLU A 142 -36.75 58.68 -49.59
CA GLU A 142 -37.33 57.56 -48.86
C GLU A 142 -36.69 56.23 -49.26
N GLY A 143 -36.66 55.93 -50.58
CA GLY A 143 -36.04 54.73 -51.12
C GLY A 143 -34.55 54.64 -50.77
N LEU A 144 -33.81 55.75 -50.83
CA LEU A 144 -32.41 55.78 -50.41
C LEU A 144 -32.23 55.47 -48.91
N ILE A 145 -33.00 56.12 -48.03
CA ILE A 145 -32.90 55.87 -46.58
C ILE A 145 -33.31 54.43 -46.25
N MET A 146 -34.35 53.90 -46.89
CA MET A 146 -34.81 52.52 -46.70
C MET A 146 -33.75 51.48 -47.12
N ILE A 147 -33.13 51.66 -48.29
CA ILE A 147 -32.05 50.79 -48.77
C ILE A 147 -30.83 50.86 -47.84
N ASP A 148 -30.42 52.07 -47.43
CA ASP A 148 -29.30 52.24 -46.50
C ASP A 148 -29.62 51.66 -45.10
N MET A 149 -30.87 51.73 -44.65
CA MET A 149 -31.33 51.17 -43.38
C MET A 149 -31.33 49.64 -43.40
N GLU A 150 -31.85 49.01 -44.45
CA GLU A 150 -31.85 47.54 -44.61
C GLU A 150 -30.42 46.99 -44.73
N LYS A 151 -29.54 47.73 -45.41
CA LYS A 151 -28.10 47.44 -45.49
C LYS A 151 -27.39 47.64 -44.15
N ALA A 152 -27.80 48.62 -43.35
CA ALA A 152 -27.28 48.81 -42.00
C ALA A 152 -27.75 47.70 -41.05
N GLU A 153 -29.04 47.34 -41.07
CA GLU A 153 -29.62 46.28 -40.25
C GLU A 153 -28.93 44.94 -40.52
N THR A 154 -28.83 44.52 -41.79
CA THR A 154 -28.10 43.29 -42.17
C THR A 154 -26.63 43.35 -41.76
N GLY A 155 -25.92 44.44 -42.03
CA GLY A 155 -24.51 44.61 -41.66
C GLY A 155 -24.24 44.58 -40.15
N TYR A 156 -25.15 45.10 -39.32
CA TYR A 156 -25.03 45.01 -37.87
C TYR A 156 -25.30 43.60 -37.33
N LEU A 157 -26.29 42.88 -37.89
CA LEU A 157 -26.57 41.49 -37.53
C LEU A 157 -25.41 40.56 -37.91
N GLU A 158 -24.83 40.75 -39.10
CA GLU A 158 -23.62 40.04 -39.54
C GLU A 158 -22.43 40.35 -38.61
N GLN A 159 -22.20 41.62 -38.28
CA GLN A 159 -21.12 42.00 -37.35
C GLN A 159 -21.30 41.41 -35.94
N ALA A 160 -22.53 41.37 -35.42
CA ALA A 160 -22.84 40.80 -34.11
C ALA A 160 -22.61 39.28 -34.06
N THR A 161 -23.11 38.57 -35.07
CA THR A 161 -22.97 37.11 -35.19
C THR A 161 -21.53 36.68 -35.49
N GLU A 162 -20.81 37.39 -36.36
CA GLU A 162 -19.39 37.14 -36.63
C GLU A 162 -18.53 37.40 -35.39
N THR A 163 -18.86 38.45 -34.61
CA THR A 163 -18.22 38.70 -33.31
C THR A 163 -18.40 37.50 -32.40
N ILE A 164 -19.64 37.07 -32.11
CA ILE A 164 -19.87 36.00 -31.14
C ILE A 164 -19.36 34.63 -31.60
N SER A 165 -19.47 34.27 -32.87
CA SER A 165 -18.92 33.02 -33.43
C SER A 165 -17.41 32.85 -33.14
N LYS A 166 -16.63 33.94 -33.22
CA LYS A 166 -15.19 33.92 -32.91
C LYS A 166 -14.91 33.59 -31.43
N PHE A 167 -15.76 34.04 -30.50
CA PHE A 167 -15.62 33.74 -29.07
C PHE A 167 -16.20 32.38 -28.70
N GLU A 168 -17.37 32.00 -29.24
CA GLU A 168 -17.99 30.69 -29.02
C GLU A 168 -17.05 29.54 -29.39
N ASN A 169 -16.35 29.63 -30.53
CA ASN A 169 -15.39 28.60 -30.94
C ASN A 169 -14.24 28.45 -29.93
N ARG A 170 -13.64 29.55 -29.46
CA ARG A 170 -12.58 29.54 -28.42
C ARG A 170 -13.08 28.97 -27.10
N PHE A 171 -14.26 29.39 -26.67
CA PHE A 171 -14.88 28.98 -25.41
C PHE A 171 -15.29 27.50 -25.42
N ARG A 172 -15.74 26.98 -26.56
CA ARG A 172 -16.05 25.56 -26.76
C ARG A 172 -14.81 24.68 -26.55
N TYR A 173 -13.68 25.07 -27.13
CA TYR A 173 -12.41 24.35 -26.99
C TYR A 173 -11.89 24.40 -25.54
N LEU A 174 -11.88 25.58 -24.90
CA LEU A 174 -11.58 25.71 -23.47
C LEU A 174 -12.49 24.84 -22.58
N ALA A 175 -13.78 24.72 -22.92
CA ALA A 175 -14.72 23.86 -22.20
C ALA A 175 -14.37 22.37 -22.38
N MET A 176 -14.06 21.94 -23.60
CA MET A 176 -13.67 20.57 -23.90
C MET A 176 -12.37 20.18 -23.18
N ASP A 177 -11.33 21.02 -23.25
CA ASP A 177 -10.08 20.87 -22.48
C ASP A 177 -10.38 20.68 -20.98
N ARG A 178 -11.28 21.51 -20.42
CA ARG A 178 -11.59 21.49 -18.99
C ARG A 178 -12.35 20.25 -18.56
N VAL A 179 -13.37 19.83 -19.32
CA VAL A 179 -14.12 18.60 -19.08
C VAL A 179 -13.19 17.38 -19.12
N PHE A 180 -12.27 17.34 -20.08
CA PHE A 180 -11.29 16.27 -20.20
C PHE A 180 -10.36 16.21 -18.97
N LEU A 181 -9.73 17.33 -18.61
CA LEU A 181 -8.83 17.42 -17.45
C LEU A 181 -9.53 17.03 -16.14
N GLU A 182 -10.76 17.49 -15.91
CA GLU A 182 -11.56 17.09 -14.74
C GLU A 182 -11.88 15.59 -14.72
N ARG A 183 -12.17 15.00 -15.89
CA ARG A 183 -12.45 13.56 -16.02
C ARG A 183 -11.20 12.72 -15.76
N ILE A 184 -10.04 13.10 -16.30
CA ILE A 184 -8.75 12.45 -16.01
C ILE A 184 -8.39 12.59 -14.53
N GLN A 185 -8.49 13.78 -13.95
CA GLN A 185 -8.21 13.99 -12.53
C GLN A 185 -9.08 13.10 -11.64
N ARG A 186 -10.38 12.92 -11.98
CA ARG A 186 -11.28 12.02 -11.26
C ARG A 186 -10.84 10.56 -11.33
N PHE A 187 -10.32 10.09 -12.47
CA PHE A 187 -9.71 8.75 -12.57
C PHE A 187 -8.45 8.62 -11.71
N LEU A 188 -7.54 9.60 -11.76
CA LEU A 188 -6.33 9.60 -10.94
C LEU A 188 -6.66 9.57 -9.44
N THR A 189 -7.62 10.36 -8.97
CA THR A 189 -8.07 10.35 -7.58
C THR A 189 -8.70 9.00 -7.19
N ASN A 190 -9.50 8.37 -8.07
CA ASN A 190 -10.09 7.05 -7.81
C ASN A 190 -9.00 5.97 -7.67
N ILE A 191 -8.01 5.94 -8.57
CA ILE A 191 -6.85 5.05 -8.49
C ILE A 191 -6.09 5.26 -7.17
N GLN A 192 -5.81 6.51 -6.79
CA GLN A 192 -5.17 6.82 -5.51
C GLN A 192 -5.98 6.32 -4.31
N VAL A 193 -7.31 6.45 -4.33
CA VAL A 193 -8.18 5.94 -3.26
C VAL A 193 -8.07 4.42 -3.17
N LYS A 194 -8.16 3.68 -4.29
CA LYS A 194 -8.01 2.22 -4.32
C LYS A 194 -6.66 1.76 -3.75
N ILE A 195 -5.56 2.39 -4.15
CA ILE A 195 -4.21 2.09 -3.63
C ILE A 195 -4.12 2.40 -2.13
N LYS A 196 -4.66 3.54 -1.67
CA LYS A 196 -4.71 3.89 -0.24
C LYS A 196 -5.54 2.91 0.58
N THR A 197 -6.63 2.37 0.03
CA THR A 197 -7.41 1.30 0.69
C THR A 197 -6.57 0.03 0.85
N GLU A 198 -5.76 -0.34 -0.14
CA GLU A 198 -4.90 -1.53 -0.03
C GLU A 198 -3.75 -1.32 0.97
N VAL A 199 -3.12 -0.14 0.98
CA VAL A 199 -2.17 0.28 2.02
C VAL A 199 -2.80 0.22 3.41
N ALA A 200 -4.06 0.65 3.57
CA ALA A 200 -4.76 0.57 4.86
C ALA A 200 -5.00 -0.89 5.31
N LYS A 201 -5.30 -1.82 4.39
CA LYS A 201 -5.38 -3.26 4.72
C LYS A 201 -4.03 -3.81 5.17
N SER A 202 -2.95 -3.48 4.46
CA SER A 202 -1.60 -3.92 4.81
C SER A 202 -1.18 -3.41 6.20
N ASN A 203 -1.43 -2.13 6.51
CA ASN A 203 -1.20 -1.56 7.84
C ASN A 203 -2.03 -2.26 8.93
N TRP A 204 -3.28 -2.63 8.63
CA TRP A 204 -4.14 -3.37 9.58
C TRP A 204 -3.62 -4.78 9.88
N GLN A 205 -3.09 -5.50 8.87
CA GLN A 205 -2.41 -6.79 9.09
C GLN A 205 -1.16 -6.63 9.97
N THR A 206 -0.32 -5.60 9.71
CA THR A 206 0.83 -5.26 10.57
C THR A 206 0.39 -5.05 12.02
N GLN A 207 -0.64 -4.23 12.26
CA GLN A 207 -1.12 -3.93 13.61
C GLN A 207 -1.66 -5.19 14.31
N THR A 208 -2.43 -6.00 13.58
CA THR A 208 -2.96 -7.27 14.09
C THR A 208 -1.82 -8.19 14.54
N LEU A 209 -0.77 -8.36 13.72
CA LEU A 209 0.42 -9.14 14.11
C LEU A 209 1.11 -8.57 15.35
N ASN A 210 1.27 -7.25 15.46
CA ASN A 210 1.85 -6.61 16.66
C ASN A 210 1.03 -6.94 17.92
N ASP A 211 -0.30 -6.93 17.83
CA ASP A 211 -1.19 -7.26 18.94
C ASP A 211 -1.11 -8.75 19.31
N TYR A 212 -1.02 -9.65 18.32
CA TYR A 212 -0.77 -11.09 18.56
C TYR A 212 0.58 -11.36 19.23
N LEU A 213 1.66 -10.71 18.78
CA LEU A 213 3.00 -10.86 19.36
C LEU A 213 3.08 -10.28 20.79
N LYS A 214 2.50 -9.10 21.01
CA LYS A 214 2.38 -8.52 22.35
C LYS A 214 1.61 -9.43 23.31
N LYS A 215 0.50 -10.01 22.83
CA LYS A 215 -0.28 -10.99 23.59
C LYS A 215 0.47 -12.30 23.84
N LEU A 216 1.32 -12.73 22.91
CA LEU A 216 2.20 -13.89 23.09
C LEU A 216 3.17 -13.65 24.25
N VAL A 217 3.90 -12.53 24.24
CA VAL A 217 4.84 -12.15 25.32
C VAL A 217 4.12 -12.06 26.68
N GLN A 218 2.94 -11.44 26.73
CA GLN A 218 2.13 -11.36 27.95
C GLN A 218 1.71 -12.75 28.47
N ARG A 219 1.35 -13.66 27.57
CA ARG A 219 0.96 -15.03 27.92
C ARG A 219 2.14 -15.92 28.32
N ILE A 220 3.32 -15.72 27.74
CA ILE A 220 4.58 -16.34 28.19
C ILE A 220 4.85 -15.96 29.65
N ASP A 221 4.80 -14.66 29.97
CA ASP A 221 5.03 -14.19 31.34
C ASP A 221 3.94 -14.60 32.34
N ALA A 222 2.67 -14.66 31.92
CA ALA A 222 1.58 -15.18 32.75
C ALA A 222 1.72 -16.68 33.04
N CYS A 223 2.26 -17.46 32.10
CA CYS A 223 2.50 -18.90 32.26
C CYS A 223 3.76 -19.19 33.11
N ALA A 224 4.84 -18.43 32.90
CA ALA A 224 6.07 -18.54 33.67
C ALA A 224 5.93 -18.01 35.11
N HIS A 225 5.18 -16.92 35.29
CA HIS A 225 4.97 -16.25 36.58
C HIS A 225 3.47 -16.00 36.83
N PRO A 226 2.70 -17.04 37.23
CA PRO A 226 1.29 -16.89 37.54
C PRO A 226 1.03 -15.86 38.65
N ASN A 227 0.05 -14.98 38.44
CA ASN A 227 -0.42 -14.02 39.43
C ASN A 227 -1.94 -13.85 39.27
N VAL A 228 -2.62 -13.45 40.35
CA VAL A 228 -4.08 -13.23 40.41
C VAL A 228 -4.55 -12.18 39.38
N ASP A 229 -3.71 -11.18 39.10
CA ASP A 229 -4.01 -10.11 38.13
C ASP A 229 -3.74 -10.50 36.65
N LYS A 230 -3.21 -11.70 36.38
CA LYS A 230 -2.83 -12.15 35.03
C LYS A 230 -3.81 -13.19 34.48
N GLU A 231 -3.83 -13.35 33.15
CA GLU A 231 -4.61 -14.41 32.48
C GLU A 231 -4.10 -15.80 32.93
N SER A 232 -4.97 -16.61 33.53
CA SER A 232 -4.63 -18.00 33.87
C SER A 232 -4.50 -18.83 32.59
N ILE A 233 -3.28 -19.19 32.23
CA ILE A 233 -2.96 -19.92 31.00
C ILE A 233 -2.03 -21.10 31.26
N THR A 234 -2.38 -22.26 30.71
CA THR A 234 -1.57 -23.47 30.77
C THR A 234 -0.58 -23.51 29.59
N PRO A 235 0.54 -24.23 29.71
CA PRO A 235 1.52 -24.38 28.62
C PRO A 235 0.92 -24.91 27.31
N GLU A 236 -0.09 -25.80 27.37
CA GLU A 236 -0.78 -26.28 26.16
C GLU A 236 -1.49 -25.15 25.44
N ARG A 237 -2.30 -24.35 26.17
CA ARG A 237 -3.03 -23.21 25.60
C ARG A 237 -2.10 -22.11 25.09
N LEU A 238 -0.93 -21.95 25.72
CA LEU A 238 0.12 -21.06 25.24
C LEU A 238 0.70 -21.56 23.90
N TYR A 239 0.95 -22.87 23.79
CA TYR A 239 1.46 -23.48 22.57
C TYR A 239 0.43 -23.51 21.42
N GLU A 240 -0.84 -23.81 21.70
CA GLU A 240 -1.96 -23.66 20.75
C GLU A 240 -2.09 -22.23 20.22
N PHE A 241 -1.96 -21.23 21.11
CA PHE A 241 -1.93 -19.83 20.69
C PHE A 241 -0.70 -19.51 19.82
N THR A 242 0.45 -20.10 20.13
CA THR A 242 1.68 -19.96 19.34
C THR A 242 1.52 -20.51 17.92
N LYS A 243 0.84 -21.65 17.74
CA LYS A 243 0.45 -22.18 16.41
C LYS A 243 -0.44 -21.19 15.65
N SER A 244 -1.36 -20.51 16.35
CA SER A 244 -2.21 -19.47 15.75
C SER A 244 -1.37 -18.27 15.27
N VAL A 245 -0.36 -17.84 16.03
CA VAL A 245 0.59 -16.79 15.63
C VAL A 245 1.40 -17.20 14.40
N MET A 246 1.91 -18.44 14.35
CA MET A 246 2.62 -18.99 13.18
C MET A 246 1.77 -18.89 11.90
N GLU A 247 0.47 -19.14 11.99
CA GLU A 247 -0.41 -19.14 10.82
C GLU A 247 -0.77 -17.72 10.34
N GLU A 248 -0.88 -16.73 11.25
CA GLU A 248 -0.97 -15.31 10.87
C GLU A 248 0.32 -14.80 10.23
N LEU A 249 1.50 -15.21 10.73
CA LEU A 249 2.79 -14.91 10.11
C LEU A 249 2.87 -15.48 8.68
N LYS A 250 2.39 -16.71 8.45
CA LYS A 250 2.28 -17.29 7.09
C LYS A 250 1.33 -16.52 6.19
N LYS A 251 0.16 -16.09 6.69
CA LYS A 251 -0.79 -15.26 5.91
C LYS A 251 -0.14 -13.94 5.48
N ARG A 252 0.56 -13.25 6.39
CA ARG A 252 1.29 -12.01 6.07
C ARG A 252 2.41 -12.24 5.05
N CYS A 253 3.19 -13.31 5.21
CA CYS A 253 4.25 -13.68 4.28
C CYS A 253 3.73 -13.92 2.85
N LYS A 254 2.58 -14.63 2.73
CA LYS A 254 1.87 -14.84 1.45
C LYS A 254 1.34 -13.54 0.85
N TYR A 255 0.67 -12.70 1.65
CA TYR A 255 0.15 -11.39 1.19
C TYR A 255 1.24 -10.42 0.73
N LEU A 256 2.41 -10.46 1.35
CA LEU A 256 3.59 -9.70 0.91
C LEU A 256 4.38 -10.40 -0.21
N ASN A 257 4.05 -11.64 -0.58
CA ASN A 257 4.79 -12.46 -1.55
C ASN A 257 6.32 -12.44 -1.31
N CYS A 258 6.71 -12.45 -0.04
CA CYS A 258 8.09 -12.20 0.39
C CYS A 258 8.86 -13.46 0.81
N GLN A 259 8.24 -14.64 0.71
CA GLN A 259 8.93 -15.90 0.94
C GLN A 259 10.03 -16.09 -0.11
N LEU A 260 11.20 -16.53 0.31
CA LEU A 260 12.22 -17.00 -0.62
C LEU A 260 11.76 -18.34 -1.21
N ARG A 261 11.64 -18.42 -2.53
CA ARG A 261 11.55 -19.72 -3.18
C ARG A 261 12.89 -20.40 -2.96
N ILE A 262 12.88 -21.53 -2.25
CA ILE A 262 13.99 -22.47 -2.33
C ILE A 262 14.10 -22.81 -3.82
N GLN A 263 15.20 -22.39 -4.42
CA GLN A 263 15.52 -22.79 -5.76
C GLN A 263 15.93 -24.25 -5.65
N GLU A 264 14.95 -25.15 -5.79
CA GLU A 264 15.23 -26.50 -6.25
C GLU A 264 16.12 -26.32 -7.47
N GLN A 265 17.39 -26.69 -7.32
CA GLN A 265 18.25 -26.82 -8.47
C GLN A 265 17.57 -27.88 -9.33
N GLU A 266 17.09 -27.47 -10.50
CA GLU A 266 16.79 -28.42 -11.56
C GLU A 266 18.09 -29.16 -11.87
N ILE A 267 18.30 -30.26 -11.13
CA ILE A 267 19.26 -31.30 -11.49
C ILE A 267 18.71 -31.85 -12.79
N THR A 268 19.10 -31.19 -13.87
CA THR A 268 18.88 -31.64 -15.22
C THR A 268 19.59 -32.98 -15.32
N PHE A 269 18.85 -34.07 -15.09
CA PHE A 269 19.34 -35.43 -15.27
C PHE A 269 19.65 -35.63 -16.76
N LEU A 270 20.87 -35.23 -17.15
CA LEU A 270 21.49 -35.74 -18.36
C LEU A 270 21.62 -37.26 -18.19
N PRO A 271 21.08 -38.07 -19.11
CA PRO A 271 21.18 -39.51 -19.00
C PRO A 271 22.65 -39.92 -19.19
N VAL A 272 23.28 -40.34 -18.09
CA VAL A 272 24.60 -40.97 -18.13
C VAL A 272 24.45 -42.29 -18.86
N VAL A 273 25.07 -42.39 -20.04
CA VAL A 273 25.22 -43.65 -20.76
C VAL A 273 26.12 -44.56 -19.90
N ILE A 274 25.60 -45.74 -19.56
CA ILE A 274 26.33 -46.75 -18.82
C ILE A 274 27.48 -47.25 -19.71
N ALA A 275 28.70 -47.09 -19.20
CA ALA A 275 29.86 -47.85 -19.63
C ALA A 275 30.47 -48.46 -18.37
N GLU A 276 30.40 -49.79 -18.27
CA GLU A 276 31.10 -50.55 -17.24
C GLU A 276 32.60 -50.49 -17.55
N ASP A 277 33.44 -50.11 -16.59
CA ASP A 277 34.52 -51.01 -16.18
C ASP A 277 35.13 -50.66 -14.80
N SER A 278 35.75 -51.66 -14.20
CA SER A 278 36.28 -51.67 -12.83
C SER A 278 37.64 -50.96 -12.66
N VAL A 279 37.92 -50.40 -11.47
CA VAL A 279 39.05 -50.83 -10.59
C VAL A 279 39.13 -49.99 -9.29
N VAL A 280 39.63 -50.65 -8.24
CA VAL A 280 39.79 -50.25 -6.83
C VAL A 280 40.88 -49.18 -6.60
N SER A 281 40.66 -48.19 -5.70
CA SER A 281 41.45 -48.02 -4.43
C SER A 281 41.34 -46.64 -3.74
N SER A 282 41.21 -46.69 -2.39
CA SER A 282 41.77 -45.79 -1.35
C SER A 282 41.74 -44.25 -1.47
N ALA A 283 41.12 -43.61 -0.46
CA ALA A 283 41.46 -42.24 -0.02
C ALA A 283 42.82 -42.19 0.71
N PRO A 284 43.43 -41.00 0.85
CA PRO A 284 43.65 -40.48 2.20
C PRO A 284 43.37 -38.95 2.36
N SER A 285 43.49 -38.49 3.60
CA SER A 285 43.17 -37.13 4.09
C SER A 285 44.36 -36.14 4.15
N ASP A 286 44.04 -34.89 4.49
CA ASP A 286 44.90 -33.77 4.94
C ASP A 286 45.91 -33.12 3.98
N MET A 287 45.74 -31.81 3.70
CA MET A 287 46.60 -30.72 4.22
C MET A 287 46.25 -29.33 3.63
N SER A 288 46.74 -28.27 4.30
CA SER A 288 46.37 -26.84 4.14
C SER A 288 47.20 -26.01 3.13
N LEU A 289 46.53 -25.08 2.42
CA LEU A 289 46.98 -23.72 1.95
C LEU A 289 48.27 -23.58 1.09
N PRO A 290 48.39 -22.62 0.13
CA PRO A 290 48.15 -21.18 0.37
C PRO A 290 47.61 -20.30 -0.80
N GLU A 291 47.39 -19.01 -0.51
CA GLU A 291 47.09 -17.94 -1.49
C GLU A 291 48.20 -17.77 -2.55
N SER A 292 47.82 -17.53 -3.81
CA SER A 292 48.71 -16.98 -4.84
C SER A 292 48.37 -15.52 -5.13
N ARG A 293 49.31 -14.61 -4.84
CA ARG A 293 49.25 -13.19 -5.24
C ARG A 293 50.28 -12.94 -6.33
N VAL A 294 49.80 -12.66 -7.54
CA VAL A 294 50.69 -12.31 -8.65
C VAL A 294 51.14 -10.85 -8.51
N VAL A 295 52.45 -10.65 -8.42
CA VAL A 295 53.12 -9.34 -8.50
C VAL A 295 53.90 -9.30 -9.80
N VAL A 296 53.70 -8.27 -10.63
CA VAL A 296 54.55 -7.99 -11.79
C VAL A 296 54.89 -6.50 -11.78
N MET A 297 56.19 -6.18 -11.87
CA MET A 297 56.72 -4.83 -12.06
C MET A 297 56.31 -3.75 -11.03
N GLY A 298 56.16 -4.13 -9.77
CA GLY A 298 56.69 -3.34 -8.65
C GLY A 298 56.31 -1.86 -8.49
N MET A 299 55.10 -1.41 -8.85
CA MET A 299 54.47 -0.20 -8.30
C MET A 299 53.03 -0.05 -8.80
N GLU A 300 52.06 0.16 -7.89
CA GLU A 300 50.74 0.69 -8.26
C GLU A 300 50.42 1.94 -7.42
N TYR A 301 50.13 3.04 -8.12
CA TYR A 301 49.91 4.37 -7.54
C TYR A 301 48.43 4.60 -7.17
N THR A 302 48.21 5.43 -6.15
CA THR A 302 46.89 5.99 -5.82
C THR A 302 46.99 7.52 -5.65
N PRO A 303 46.04 8.28 -6.22
CA PRO A 303 45.50 9.48 -5.55
C PRO A 303 43.96 9.58 -5.72
N VAL A 304 43.10 9.80 -4.70
CA VAL A 304 43.01 10.92 -3.73
C VAL A 304 42.64 12.23 -4.47
N LEU A 305 41.45 12.81 -4.27
CA LEU A 305 41.18 13.84 -3.24
C LEU A 305 39.67 14.01 -2.91
N ASN A 306 39.39 14.64 -1.76
CA ASN A 306 38.08 14.97 -1.18
C ASN A 306 37.95 16.53 -1.13
N PRO A 307 36.77 17.15 -0.97
CA PRO A 307 36.46 17.74 0.36
C PRO A 307 34.97 17.94 0.76
N SER A 308 34.70 17.90 2.09
CA SER A 308 33.80 18.78 2.91
C SER A 308 32.28 18.96 2.57
N ARG A 309 31.33 19.16 3.51
CA ARG A 309 31.28 19.26 5.00
C ARG A 309 29.81 19.20 5.54
N MET A 310 29.61 18.77 6.79
CA MET A 310 28.41 18.89 7.70
C MET A 310 27.01 18.42 7.18
N GLY A 311 26.07 17.95 8.02
CA GLY A 311 26.01 17.74 9.49
C GLY A 311 24.84 16.80 9.92
N LYS A 312 24.61 16.66 11.23
CA LYS A 312 23.64 15.75 11.93
C LYS A 312 23.22 16.41 13.28
N PRO A 313 22.17 15.98 14.02
CA PRO A 313 21.07 15.04 13.70
C PRO A 313 19.65 15.47 14.21
N ALA A 314 18.67 14.57 14.01
CA ALA A 314 17.56 14.19 14.92
C ALA A 314 16.18 14.90 14.87
N PHE A 315 15.14 14.05 14.79
CA PHE A 315 13.68 14.22 14.96
C PHE A 315 12.96 15.30 14.12
N ASP A 316 12.12 14.85 13.16
CA ASP A 316 10.70 14.66 13.47
C ASP A 316 9.94 13.82 12.41
N ASP A 317 8.82 13.24 12.89
CA ASP A 317 7.79 12.42 12.24
C ASP A 317 7.73 12.30 10.68
N ALA A 318 7.94 11.08 10.17
CA ALA A 318 7.79 10.73 8.75
C ALA A 318 6.33 10.86 8.23
N SER A 319 5.33 10.91 9.11
CA SER A 319 3.92 11.09 8.74
C SER A 319 3.65 12.47 8.13
N PHE A 320 4.39 13.51 8.55
CA PHE A 320 4.19 14.88 8.04
C PHE A 320 4.71 15.08 6.60
N GLY A 321 5.72 14.33 6.18
CA GLY A 321 6.24 14.37 4.80
C GLY A 321 5.21 13.89 3.77
N LEU A 322 4.40 12.89 4.13
CA LEU A 322 3.34 12.35 3.28
C LEU A 322 2.16 13.33 3.13
N ILE A 323 1.77 14.01 4.21
CA ILE A 323 0.63 14.95 4.19
C ILE A 323 0.99 16.22 3.41
N ARG A 324 2.21 16.76 3.57
CA ARG A 324 2.65 17.97 2.85
C ARG A 324 2.79 17.78 1.33
N ASN A 325 3.05 16.56 0.87
CA ASN A 325 3.12 16.23 -0.56
C ASN A 325 1.75 15.83 -1.16
N LEU A 326 0.70 15.69 -0.34
CA LEU A 326 -0.66 15.35 -0.77
C LEU A 326 -1.62 16.54 -0.85
N THR A 327 -1.30 17.69 -0.26
CA THR A 327 -2.00 18.97 -0.45
C THR A 327 -1.24 19.85 -1.46
N GLY A 328 -1.53 19.63 -2.74
CA GLY A 328 -0.69 20.13 -3.83
C GLY A 328 -0.68 21.66 -4.01
N PHE A 329 0.53 22.24 -4.03
CA PHE A 329 0.91 23.36 -4.92
C PHE A 329 2.45 23.50 -4.95
N VAL A 330 3.10 23.11 -6.05
CA VAL A 330 4.53 23.43 -6.27
C VAL A 330 4.59 24.78 -6.99
N ARG A 331 4.86 25.85 -6.23
CA ARG A 331 5.00 27.22 -6.77
C ARG A 331 6.34 27.36 -7.49
N GLY A 332 6.31 27.62 -8.80
CA GLY A 332 7.50 28.04 -9.54
C GLY A 332 8.02 29.41 -9.07
N LYS A 333 9.35 29.53 -8.96
CA LYS A 333 10.10 30.81 -8.89
C LYS A 333 10.37 31.23 -10.36
N LYS A 334 10.14 32.47 -10.83
CA LYS A 334 9.73 33.75 -10.22
C LYS A 334 8.91 34.56 -11.24
N MET A 335 7.92 35.35 -10.80
CA MET A 335 7.85 36.83 -11.01
C MET A 335 6.52 37.40 -10.48
N MET A 336 6.58 38.67 -10.05
CA MET A 336 5.54 39.53 -9.47
C MET A 336 5.35 39.45 -7.94
N ASP A 337 6.28 40.08 -7.23
CA ASP A 337 5.95 40.86 -6.03
C ASP A 337 5.68 42.31 -6.48
N ALA A 338 4.41 42.73 -6.48
CA ALA A 338 3.97 44.13 -6.53
C ALA A 338 2.48 44.20 -6.16
N GLN A 339 2.14 45.07 -5.20
CA GLN A 339 0.82 45.22 -4.58
C GLN A 339 0.37 43.98 -3.76
N HIS A 340 0.07 44.08 -2.45
CA HIS A 340 -0.41 45.24 -1.70
C HIS A 340 -0.05 45.11 -0.21
N GLU A 341 0.68 46.08 0.36
CA GLU A 341 0.55 46.41 1.79
C GLU A 341 0.96 47.88 2.05
N ARG A 342 -0.05 48.75 1.98
CA ARG A 342 -0.25 49.88 2.88
C ARG A 342 -1.28 49.37 3.90
N ASP A 343 -1.20 49.59 5.22
CA ASP A 343 -0.44 50.60 5.97
C ASP A 343 0.13 50.02 7.28
N LEU A 344 1.31 50.50 7.73
CA LEU A 344 1.52 51.17 9.05
C LEU A 344 3.02 51.41 9.40
N ALA A 345 3.41 52.70 9.30
CA ALA A 345 4.44 53.42 10.08
C ALA A 345 5.90 52.91 10.26
N GLY A 346 6.90 53.73 9.85
CA GLY A 346 8.25 53.70 10.49
C GLY A 346 9.48 54.12 9.65
N LEU A 347 9.76 55.43 9.56
CA LEU A 347 10.98 56.14 9.08
C LEU A 347 12.36 55.59 9.59
N PRO A 348 13.55 56.08 9.10
CA PRO A 348 14.06 56.16 7.72
C PRO A 348 15.58 55.76 7.58
N GLY A 349 16.13 55.64 6.36
CA GLY A 349 17.61 55.53 6.19
C GLY A 349 18.17 55.29 4.77
N THR A 350 18.90 56.29 4.26
CA THR A 350 19.98 56.30 3.23
C THR A 350 20.59 54.96 2.76
N GLY A 351 20.97 54.74 1.49
CA GLY A 351 20.96 55.58 0.28
C GLY A 351 21.75 54.98 -0.91
N GLU A 352 21.76 55.69 -2.03
CA GLU A 352 22.67 55.58 -3.21
C GLU A 352 22.53 54.45 -4.27
N ILE A 353 22.87 54.85 -5.51
CA ILE A 353 22.76 54.24 -6.85
C ILE A 353 24.14 54.52 -7.49
N PRO A 354 24.84 53.62 -8.24
CA PRO A 354 24.50 53.47 -9.67
C PRO A 354 24.83 52.17 -10.45
N ASN A 355 24.10 52.03 -11.56
CA ASN A 355 24.39 51.26 -12.78
C ASN A 355 25.62 51.84 -13.54
N PRO A 356 26.23 51.20 -14.57
CA PRO A 356 25.60 50.49 -15.71
C PRO A 356 26.29 49.13 -16.06
N ALA A 357 26.17 48.46 -17.22
CA ALA A 357 25.66 48.82 -18.55
C ALA A 357 25.16 47.61 -19.41
N PHE A 358 24.73 47.92 -20.64
CA PHE A 358 24.41 47.05 -21.78
C PHE A 358 25.33 47.45 -22.97
N PRO A 359 25.59 46.63 -24.03
CA PRO A 359 24.56 46.36 -25.05
C PRO A 359 24.59 44.99 -25.78
N SER A 360 23.47 44.69 -26.42
CA SER A 360 23.27 43.60 -27.41
C SER A 360 23.79 43.98 -28.79
N LEU A 361 24.03 42.99 -29.67
CA LEU A 361 24.02 43.18 -31.13
C LEU A 361 23.49 41.95 -31.89
N PHE A 362 23.00 42.18 -33.11
CA PHE A 362 22.20 41.27 -33.95
C PHE A 362 23.03 40.52 -35.01
N SER A 363 22.33 39.61 -35.72
CA SER A 363 22.68 39.02 -37.03
C SER A 363 23.61 37.79 -37.00
N GLY A 364 23.46 36.76 -37.84
CA GLY A 364 22.37 36.48 -38.80
C GLY A 364 22.78 35.44 -39.86
N GLY A 365 21.83 34.62 -40.31
CA GLY A 365 21.89 33.89 -41.60
C GLY A 365 22.69 32.57 -41.68
N GLY A 366 22.01 31.52 -42.18
CA GLY A 366 22.52 30.80 -43.36
C GLY A 366 23.02 29.35 -43.21
N HIS A 367 22.37 28.49 -43.99
CA HIS A 367 22.87 27.27 -44.64
C HIS A 367 22.91 25.89 -43.95
N ARG A 368 22.30 24.95 -44.69
CA ARG A 368 22.37 23.49 -44.68
C ARG A 368 23.81 22.96 -44.55
N GLU A 369 23.97 21.78 -43.93
CA GLU A 369 24.18 20.54 -44.70
C GLU A 369 23.89 19.26 -43.89
N SER A 370 23.78 18.13 -44.60
CA SER A 370 23.27 16.86 -44.10
C SER A 370 24.35 15.78 -44.22
N LEU A 371 24.59 15.02 -43.15
CA LEU A 371 25.14 13.68 -43.26
C LEU A 371 24.41 12.72 -42.32
N SER A 372 23.90 11.63 -42.92
CA SER A 372 23.41 10.45 -42.22
C SER A 372 24.46 9.36 -42.36
N LEU A 373 24.76 8.64 -41.27
CA LEU A 373 25.48 7.38 -41.33
C LEU A 373 24.89 6.44 -40.29
N GLY A 374 24.32 5.32 -40.75
CA GLY A 374 23.71 4.32 -39.89
C GLY A 374 24.65 3.16 -39.59
N ALA A 375 24.38 2.45 -38.50
CA ALA A 375 24.80 1.08 -38.28
C ALA A 375 23.65 0.33 -37.58
N ALA A 376 23.34 -0.87 -38.05
CA ALA A 376 22.23 -1.68 -37.55
C ALA A 376 22.72 -3.11 -37.26
N TYR A 377 21.77 -3.99 -36.88
CA TYR A 377 21.83 -5.46 -36.95
C TYR A 377 22.41 -6.19 -35.71
N LEU A 378 21.92 -7.37 -35.29
CA LEU A 378 20.79 -8.22 -35.75
C LEU A 378 20.38 -9.25 -34.66
N LEU A 379 19.16 -9.79 -34.74
CA LEU A 379 18.74 -11.08 -34.17
C LEU A 379 18.07 -11.91 -35.30
N PRO A 380 18.25 -13.25 -35.41
CA PRO A 380 17.95 -13.98 -36.64
C PRO A 380 16.49 -14.51 -36.79
N LYS A 381 16.14 -14.86 -38.05
CA LYS A 381 14.80 -15.25 -38.54
C LYS A 381 14.52 -16.77 -38.55
N LYS A 382 13.22 -17.13 -38.54
CA LYS A 382 12.55 -18.12 -39.42
C LYS A 382 11.13 -17.55 -39.71
N SER A 383 10.68 -17.25 -40.95
CA SER A 383 10.31 -18.12 -42.10
C SER A 383 9.12 -19.04 -41.78
N SER A 384 8.00 -19.13 -42.52
CA SER A 384 7.56 -18.66 -43.86
C SER A 384 6.00 -18.71 -43.95
N SER A 385 5.27 -18.01 -44.83
CA SER A 385 5.09 -18.32 -46.27
C SER A 385 4.36 -17.19 -47.05
N ILE A 386 4.17 -17.36 -48.37
CA ILE A 386 3.86 -16.29 -49.34
C ILE A 386 2.53 -16.54 -50.10
N THR A 387 1.74 -15.48 -50.30
CA THR A 387 0.98 -15.27 -51.54
C THR A 387 1.14 -13.81 -52.02
N LYS A 388 1.23 -13.61 -53.34
CA LYS A 388 1.46 -12.29 -53.97
C LYS A 388 0.21 -11.81 -54.70
N ALA A 389 -0.06 -10.50 -54.62
CA ALA A 389 -0.79 -9.76 -55.65
C ALA A 389 -0.13 -8.38 -55.84
N SER A 390 -0.11 -7.89 -57.08
CA SER A 390 0.64 -6.70 -57.50
C SER A 390 -0.16 -5.40 -57.37
N GLY A 391 0.50 -4.28 -57.06
CA GLY A 391 -0.13 -2.96 -57.00
C GLY A 391 0.88 -1.85 -56.64
N SER A 392 1.20 -0.99 -57.61
CA SER A 392 2.20 0.08 -57.48
C SER A 392 1.69 1.29 -56.67
N GLY A 393 2.60 1.97 -55.96
CA GLY A 393 2.44 3.39 -55.61
C GLY A 393 2.60 3.77 -54.12
N ASN A 394 3.67 4.52 -53.83
CA ASN A 394 3.85 5.39 -52.65
C ASN A 394 3.77 4.73 -51.25
N SER A 395 4.88 4.13 -50.84
CA SER A 395 5.12 3.73 -49.45
C SER A 395 5.39 4.94 -48.54
N ILE A 396 4.34 5.68 -48.16
CA ILE A 396 4.36 6.42 -46.89
C ILE A 396 4.66 5.41 -45.78
N GLN A 397 5.62 5.70 -44.90
CA GLN A 397 5.87 4.90 -43.71
C GLN A 397 4.56 4.81 -42.90
N LYS A 398 3.88 3.68 -42.99
CA LYS A 398 2.76 3.36 -42.11
C LYS A 398 3.35 3.19 -40.72
N TYR A 399 3.24 4.22 -39.88
CA TYR A 399 3.28 4.05 -38.43
C TYR A 399 2.24 2.99 -38.10
N THR A 400 2.70 1.77 -37.78
CA THR A 400 1.83 0.70 -37.31
C THR A 400 1.14 1.23 -36.06
N ARG A 401 -0.18 1.39 -36.14
CA ARG A 401 -0.97 2.03 -35.09
C ARG A 401 -1.01 1.09 -33.88
N LEU A 402 -0.03 1.25 -32.98
CA LEU A 402 0.13 0.48 -31.74
C LEU A 402 -1.23 0.34 -31.05
N THR A 403 -1.65 -0.90 -30.83
CA THR A 403 -2.91 -1.20 -30.15
C THR A 403 -2.82 -0.80 -28.68
N LYS A 404 -3.97 -0.72 -28.01
CA LYS A 404 -4.01 -0.39 -26.57
C LYS A 404 -3.25 -1.42 -25.72
N ALA A 405 -3.29 -2.68 -26.12
CA ALA A 405 -2.48 -3.74 -25.51
C ALA A 405 -0.98 -3.48 -25.71
N ASP A 406 -0.54 -3.18 -26.93
CA ASP A 406 0.88 -2.90 -27.21
C ASP A 406 1.42 -1.70 -26.39
N ARG A 407 0.60 -0.65 -26.21
CA ARG A 407 0.97 0.52 -25.39
C ARG A 407 1.09 0.20 -23.91
N LYS A 408 0.15 -0.59 -23.36
CA LYS A 408 0.26 -1.08 -22.00
C LYS A 408 1.50 -1.96 -21.82
N LEU A 409 1.79 -2.83 -22.79
CA LEU A 409 3.00 -3.65 -22.83
C LEU A 409 4.29 -2.81 -22.85
N LEU A 410 4.29 -1.68 -23.59
CA LEU A 410 5.40 -0.72 -23.61
C LEU A 410 5.60 0.04 -22.30
N ILE A 411 4.50 0.39 -21.60
CA ILE A 411 4.56 1.21 -20.36
C ILE A 411 4.81 0.34 -19.13
N PHE A 412 4.07 -0.76 -18.98
CA PHE A 412 4.04 -1.59 -17.77
C PHE A 412 4.81 -2.92 -17.91
N GLY A 413 5.22 -3.30 -19.12
CA GLY A 413 5.76 -4.63 -19.39
C GLY A 413 4.66 -5.69 -19.49
N GLY A 414 4.92 -6.88 -18.95
CA GLY A 414 3.99 -8.02 -19.06
C GLY A 414 2.59 -7.74 -18.48
N GLN A 415 1.58 -8.42 -19.02
CA GLN A 415 0.24 -8.42 -18.43
C GLN A 415 0.26 -8.97 -16.99
N PRO A 416 -0.66 -8.51 -16.11
CA PRO A 416 -0.91 -9.20 -14.84
C PRO A 416 -1.32 -10.63 -15.14
N LYS A 417 -0.71 -11.63 -14.49
CA LYS A 417 -1.12 -13.02 -14.66
C LYS A 417 -2.38 -13.26 -13.83
N GLU A 418 -3.29 -14.08 -14.35
CA GLU A 418 -4.54 -14.43 -13.66
C GLU A 418 -4.31 -15.15 -12.31
N THR A 419 -3.09 -15.65 -12.07
CA THR A 419 -2.63 -16.28 -10.82
C THR A 419 -1.98 -15.33 -9.80
N ASP A 420 -1.79 -14.04 -10.12
CA ASP A 420 -1.13 -13.06 -9.24
C ASP A 420 -2.04 -12.10 -8.40
N PRO A 421 -3.38 -12.26 -8.24
CA PRO A 421 -4.23 -11.20 -7.67
C PRO A 421 -4.24 -11.08 -6.13
N ASP A 422 -3.65 -12.01 -5.38
CA ASP A 422 -3.86 -12.11 -3.92
C ASP A 422 -2.79 -11.39 -3.06
N TYR A 423 -1.71 -10.88 -3.67
CA TYR A 423 -0.61 -10.22 -2.95
C TYR A 423 -0.51 -8.72 -3.28
N PHE A 424 -0.01 -7.92 -2.32
CA PHE A 424 -0.07 -6.45 -2.33
C PHE A 424 0.35 -5.80 -3.66
N THR A 425 1.54 -6.14 -4.17
CA THR A 425 2.06 -5.54 -5.41
C THR A 425 1.27 -5.99 -6.65
N GLY A 426 0.76 -7.24 -6.68
CA GLY A 426 -0.12 -7.75 -7.73
C GLY A 426 -1.47 -7.02 -7.76
N ILE A 427 -2.08 -6.79 -6.59
CA ILE A 427 -3.32 -6.02 -6.43
C ILE A 427 -3.13 -4.59 -6.96
N VAL A 428 -2.06 -3.90 -6.54
CA VAL A 428 -1.77 -2.54 -7.00
C VAL A 428 -1.51 -2.50 -8.51
N PHE A 429 -0.75 -3.46 -9.05
CA PHE A 429 -0.47 -3.55 -10.48
C PHE A 429 -1.75 -3.78 -11.30
N SER A 430 -2.65 -4.67 -10.87
CA SER A 430 -3.98 -4.86 -11.47
C SER A 430 -4.82 -3.58 -11.42
N ILE A 431 -4.87 -2.88 -10.27
CA ILE A 431 -5.57 -1.59 -10.15
C ILE A 431 -5.04 -0.58 -11.18
N LEU A 432 -3.72 -0.46 -11.32
CA LEU A 432 -3.11 0.47 -12.28
C LEU A 432 -3.41 0.05 -13.72
N TRP A 433 -3.22 -1.23 -14.04
CA TRP A 433 -3.44 -1.79 -15.38
C TRP A 433 -4.89 -1.59 -15.83
N ASP A 434 -5.87 -2.05 -15.06
CA ASP A 434 -7.29 -2.04 -15.48
C ASP A 434 -7.86 -0.63 -15.59
N ASN A 435 -7.46 0.27 -14.68
CA ASN A 435 -7.95 1.65 -14.72
C ASN A 435 -7.26 2.48 -15.83
N PHE A 436 -6.10 2.04 -16.35
CA PHE A 436 -5.45 2.68 -17.49
C PHE A 436 -6.18 2.48 -18.82
N ASP A 437 -6.91 1.38 -19.04
CA ASP A 437 -7.77 1.24 -20.24
C ASP A 437 -8.86 2.30 -20.29
N ASN A 438 -9.47 2.58 -19.14
CA ASN A 438 -10.48 3.63 -19.02
C ASN A 438 -9.89 5.01 -19.35
N ILE A 439 -8.67 5.29 -18.88
CA ILE A 439 -7.93 6.51 -19.21
C ILE A 439 -7.63 6.60 -20.71
N MET A 440 -7.12 5.52 -21.33
CA MET A 440 -6.88 5.47 -22.77
C MET A 440 -8.14 5.68 -23.59
N ASN A 441 -9.27 5.08 -23.20
CA ASN A 441 -10.56 5.27 -23.87
C ASN A 441 -11.02 6.73 -23.84
N VAL A 442 -10.86 7.40 -22.70
CA VAL A 442 -11.26 8.81 -22.50
C VAL A 442 -10.37 9.76 -23.29
N ALA A 443 -9.06 9.52 -23.31
CA ALA A 443 -8.12 10.27 -24.15
C ALA A 443 -8.39 10.03 -25.65
N GLU A 444 -8.64 8.78 -26.06
CA GLU A 444 -8.95 8.47 -27.45
C GLU A 444 -10.26 9.13 -27.91
N GLU A 445 -11.28 9.19 -27.06
CA GLU A 445 -12.52 9.95 -27.32
C GLU A 445 -12.24 11.44 -27.53
N PHE A 446 -11.41 12.04 -26.67
CA PHE A 446 -11.07 13.46 -26.72
C PHE A 446 -10.30 13.84 -28.00
N TYR A 447 -9.16 13.19 -28.30
CA TYR A 447 -8.34 13.52 -29.47
C TYR A 447 -8.94 13.06 -30.82
N LYS A 448 -9.98 12.21 -30.82
CA LYS A 448 -10.70 11.85 -32.06
C LYS A 448 -11.82 12.81 -32.43
N LYS A 449 -12.55 13.37 -31.44
CA LYS A 449 -13.83 14.05 -31.70
C LYS A 449 -13.69 15.37 -32.44
N ASP A 450 -12.69 16.19 -32.11
CA ASP A 450 -12.40 17.44 -32.80
C ASP A 450 -10.89 17.75 -32.83
N LYS A 451 -10.34 17.99 -34.01
CA LYS A 451 -8.98 18.55 -34.17
C LYS A 451 -8.99 20.04 -33.84
N HIS A 452 -8.95 20.38 -32.56
CA HIS A 452 -8.89 21.75 -32.07
C HIS A 452 -7.48 22.10 -31.57
N GLN A 453 -7.17 23.39 -31.55
CA GLN A 453 -5.97 23.88 -30.88
C GLN A 453 -6.16 23.76 -29.38
N ILE A 454 -5.19 23.14 -28.70
CA ILE A 454 -5.19 23.03 -27.24
C ILE A 454 -5.05 24.42 -26.64
N THR A 455 -5.98 24.77 -25.76
CA THR A 455 -6.03 26.10 -25.15
C THR A 455 -5.28 26.19 -23.83
N LYS A 456 -4.79 25.07 -23.27
CA LYS A 456 -3.92 25.02 -22.08
C LYS A 456 -2.73 24.04 -22.25
N PRO A 457 -1.74 24.35 -23.11
CA PRO A 457 -0.60 23.46 -23.39
C PRO A 457 0.25 23.12 -22.15
N ASP A 458 0.27 24.00 -21.14
CA ASP A 458 0.96 23.74 -19.85
C ASP A 458 0.42 22.52 -19.10
N CYS A 459 -0.83 22.13 -19.36
CA CYS A 459 -1.54 21.06 -18.65
C CYS A 459 -2.00 19.91 -19.55
N LEU A 460 -2.02 20.11 -20.87
CA LEU A 460 -2.59 19.17 -21.84
C LEU A 460 -1.66 19.00 -23.04
N GLN A 461 -1.40 17.75 -23.41
CA GLN A 461 -0.39 17.39 -24.41
C GLN A 461 -0.95 17.48 -25.84
N GLU A 462 -0.15 17.95 -26.79
CA GLU A 462 -0.58 18.22 -28.19
C GLU A 462 -1.14 17.00 -28.94
N THR A 463 -0.79 15.78 -28.51
CA THR A 463 -1.23 14.55 -29.15
C THR A 463 -1.72 13.51 -28.14
N TYR A 464 -2.58 12.61 -28.63
CA TYR A 464 -2.98 11.41 -27.90
C TYR A 464 -1.76 10.63 -27.38
N ASP A 465 -0.71 10.50 -28.19
CA ASP A 465 0.47 9.71 -27.85
C ASP A 465 1.22 10.32 -26.66
N LEU A 466 1.56 11.62 -26.73
CA LEU A 466 2.20 12.34 -25.63
C LEU A 466 1.32 12.37 -24.36
N CYS A 467 -0.01 12.43 -24.51
CA CYS A 467 -0.94 12.37 -23.38
C CYS A 467 -0.94 11.02 -22.68
N ILE A 468 -0.93 9.92 -23.45
CA ILE A 468 -0.83 8.56 -22.90
C ILE A 468 0.53 8.32 -22.26
N ASP A 469 1.63 8.82 -22.84
CA ASP A 469 2.97 8.69 -22.26
C ASP A 469 3.07 9.44 -20.92
N ALA A 470 2.59 10.68 -20.85
CA ALA A 470 2.58 11.46 -19.61
C ALA A 470 1.72 10.82 -18.50
N LEU A 471 0.57 10.25 -18.87
CA LEU A 471 -0.29 9.53 -17.92
C LEU A 471 0.30 8.15 -17.54
N GLY A 472 0.99 7.47 -18.45
CA GLY A 472 1.73 6.24 -18.19
C GLY A 472 2.86 6.46 -17.19
N GLN A 473 3.67 7.50 -17.36
CA GLN A 473 4.69 7.93 -16.38
C GLN A 473 4.07 8.22 -15.00
N LYS A 474 2.86 8.80 -14.96
CA LYS A 474 2.14 9.01 -13.70
C LYS A 474 1.72 7.71 -13.03
N MET A 475 1.34 6.68 -13.79
CA MET A 475 1.05 5.34 -13.24
C MET A 475 2.32 4.64 -12.75
N LEU A 476 3.42 4.74 -13.48
CA LEU A 476 4.72 4.22 -13.05
C LEU A 476 5.21 4.86 -11.75
N THR A 477 4.92 6.15 -11.54
CA THR A 477 5.19 6.81 -10.25
C THR A 477 4.41 6.14 -9.10
N TYR A 478 3.16 5.75 -9.30
CA TYR A 478 2.36 5.05 -8.27
C TYR A 478 2.84 3.62 -8.03
N LEU A 479 3.28 2.92 -9.08
CA LEU A 479 3.87 1.58 -8.95
C LEU A 479 5.15 1.64 -8.13
N PHE A 480 6.09 2.51 -8.50
CA PHE A 480 7.35 2.74 -7.76
C PHE A 480 7.11 3.10 -6.28
N GLN A 481 6.18 4.01 -5.98
CA GLN A 481 5.82 4.36 -4.60
C GLN A 481 5.24 3.17 -3.81
N SER A 482 4.57 2.25 -4.50
CA SER A 482 4.01 1.05 -3.88
C SER A 482 5.08 -0.01 -3.66
N ASP A 483 6.07 -0.12 -4.55
CA ASP A 483 7.24 -0.98 -4.37
C ASP A 483 8.13 -0.49 -3.21
N GLU A 484 8.36 0.82 -3.06
CA GLU A 484 9.07 1.39 -1.89
C GLU A 484 8.35 1.07 -0.58
N TYR A 485 7.01 1.22 -0.55
CA TYR A 485 6.19 0.86 0.60
C TYR A 485 6.21 -0.65 0.88
N HIS A 486 6.17 -1.49 -0.15
CA HIS A 486 6.26 -2.95 -0.04
C HIS A 486 7.60 -3.40 0.56
N ILE A 487 8.72 -2.80 0.14
CA ILE A 487 10.05 -3.03 0.71
C ILE A 487 10.07 -2.66 2.21
N ALA A 488 9.42 -1.55 2.59
CA ALA A 488 9.29 -1.16 3.99
C ALA A 488 8.45 -2.17 4.80
N CYS A 489 7.32 -2.65 4.27
CA CYS A 489 6.51 -3.70 4.90
C CYS A 489 7.27 -5.02 5.06
N ILE A 490 8.11 -5.41 4.10
CA ILE A 490 8.98 -6.60 4.24
C ILE A 490 9.99 -6.39 5.38
N SER A 491 10.60 -5.20 5.48
CA SER A 491 11.53 -4.88 6.56
C SER A 491 10.85 -4.91 7.94
N GLU A 492 9.64 -4.36 8.05
CA GLU A 492 8.82 -4.41 9.27
C GLU A 492 8.43 -5.86 9.63
N PHE A 493 7.97 -6.64 8.65
CA PHE A 493 7.60 -8.04 8.85
C PHE A 493 8.79 -8.90 9.33
N ARG A 494 10.02 -8.65 8.83
CA ARG A 494 11.22 -9.33 9.35
C ARG A 494 11.52 -8.98 10.82
N VAL A 495 11.18 -7.77 11.29
CA VAL A 495 11.29 -7.41 12.72
C VAL A 495 10.24 -8.16 13.55
N GLN A 496 8.98 -8.20 13.09
CA GLN A 496 7.91 -8.96 13.74
C GLN A 496 8.25 -10.46 13.84
N LEU A 497 8.75 -11.04 12.74
CA LEU A 497 9.16 -12.43 12.66
C LEU A 497 10.38 -12.72 13.55
N LYS A 498 11.31 -11.76 13.66
CA LYS A 498 12.43 -11.86 14.61
C LYS A 498 11.96 -11.92 16.06
N THR A 499 11.06 -11.04 16.48
CA THR A 499 10.49 -11.07 17.84
C THR A 499 9.79 -12.40 18.13
N PHE A 500 9.10 -12.97 17.13
CA PHE A 500 8.54 -14.32 17.25
C PHE A 500 9.61 -15.41 17.41
N GLU A 501 10.64 -15.41 16.57
CA GLU A 501 11.72 -16.41 16.60
C GLU A 501 12.52 -16.37 17.92
N GLU A 502 12.68 -15.18 18.53
CA GLU A 502 13.35 -14.98 19.82
C GLU A 502 12.50 -15.41 21.04
N GLU A 503 11.16 -15.28 21.00
CA GLU A 503 10.27 -15.65 22.12
C GLU A 503 9.80 -17.12 22.06
N LEU A 504 9.77 -17.73 20.87
CA LEU A 504 9.35 -19.12 20.64
C LEU A 504 10.08 -20.16 21.51
N PRO A 505 11.42 -20.11 21.73
CA PRO A 505 12.12 -20.96 22.68
C PRO A 505 11.47 -21.02 24.08
N ARG A 506 11.02 -19.88 24.60
CA ARG A 506 10.46 -19.78 25.96
C ARG A 506 9.13 -20.51 26.07
N VAL A 507 8.30 -20.48 25.01
CA VAL A 507 7.07 -21.27 24.92
C VAL A 507 7.39 -22.76 24.95
N VAL A 508 8.34 -23.19 24.12
CA VAL A 508 8.73 -24.59 23.99
C VAL A 508 9.27 -25.14 25.32
N CYS A 509 10.15 -24.40 25.99
CA CYS A 509 10.65 -24.78 27.31
C CYS A 509 9.54 -24.93 28.35
N LEU A 510 8.53 -24.03 28.36
CA LEU A 510 7.39 -24.12 29.28
C LEU A 510 6.49 -25.34 28.99
N ALA A 511 6.31 -25.71 27.72
CA ALA A 511 5.53 -26.88 27.33
C ALA A 511 6.22 -28.19 27.76
N ILE A 512 7.52 -28.34 27.48
CA ILE A 512 8.29 -29.53 27.85
C ILE A 512 8.51 -29.60 29.38
N GLY A 513 8.84 -28.48 30.02
CA GLY A 513 9.04 -28.39 31.47
C GLY A 513 7.79 -28.68 32.30
N LYS A 514 6.59 -28.65 31.71
CA LYS A 514 5.37 -29.13 32.38
C LYS A 514 5.35 -30.65 32.54
N ILE A 515 5.83 -31.41 31.56
CA ILE A 515 5.86 -32.88 31.62
C ILE A 515 6.63 -33.35 32.86
N LEU A 516 7.73 -32.66 33.20
CA LEU A 516 8.47 -32.91 34.44
C LEU A 516 7.56 -32.76 35.67
N LYS A 517 6.92 -31.59 35.83
CA LYS A 517 6.08 -31.27 37.00
C LYS A 517 4.92 -32.23 37.17
N ASP A 518 4.21 -32.53 36.08
CA ASP A 518 3.06 -33.43 36.09
C ASP A 518 3.47 -34.86 36.50
N HIS A 519 4.62 -35.35 36.00
CA HIS A 519 5.13 -36.68 36.36
C HIS A 519 5.77 -36.73 37.76
N GLU A 520 6.45 -35.68 38.22
CA GLU A 520 6.98 -35.57 39.59
C GLU A 520 5.84 -35.54 40.62
N GLN A 521 4.77 -34.79 40.35
CA GLN A 521 3.57 -34.79 41.19
C GLN A 521 2.91 -36.17 41.22
N PHE A 522 2.70 -36.80 40.07
CA PHE A 522 2.12 -38.15 39.99
C PHE A 522 2.96 -39.20 40.74
N LEU A 523 4.29 -39.10 40.66
CA LEU A 523 5.22 -39.98 41.38
C LEU A 523 5.11 -39.78 42.91
N ALA A 524 5.08 -38.52 43.36
CA ALA A 524 4.96 -38.19 44.78
C ALA A 524 3.63 -38.68 45.36
N GLU A 525 2.50 -38.40 44.69
CA GLU A 525 1.17 -38.85 45.12
C GLU A 525 1.05 -40.38 45.17
N SER A 526 1.52 -41.06 44.11
CA SER A 526 1.42 -42.52 44.01
C SER A 526 2.30 -43.25 45.03
N THR A 527 3.53 -42.77 45.24
CA THR A 527 4.45 -43.39 46.22
C THR A 527 4.01 -43.10 47.66
N GLU A 528 3.50 -41.90 47.95
CA GLU A 528 2.95 -41.57 49.27
C GLU A 528 1.71 -42.40 49.60
N GLN A 529 0.82 -42.66 48.63
CA GLN A 529 -0.32 -43.56 48.82
C GLN A 529 0.11 -44.98 49.23
N ILE A 530 1.15 -45.53 48.57
CA ILE A 530 1.67 -46.86 48.88
C ILE A 530 2.38 -46.89 50.25
N ARG A 531 3.18 -45.86 50.56
CA ARG A 531 3.84 -45.68 51.87
C ARG A 531 2.84 -45.55 53.01
N GLY A 532 1.79 -44.74 52.83
CA GLY A 532 0.70 -44.56 53.80
C GLY A 532 0.00 -45.88 54.14
N HIS A 533 -0.32 -46.70 53.13
CA HIS A 533 -0.90 -48.02 53.35
C HIS A 533 0.03 -48.92 54.20
N LEU A 534 1.34 -48.96 53.90
CA LEU A 534 2.30 -49.72 54.73
C LEU A 534 2.36 -49.16 56.16
N GLN A 535 2.38 -47.84 56.33
CA GLN A 535 2.43 -47.20 57.63
C GLN A 535 1.23 -47.60 58.51
N ASP A 536 0.03 -47.69 57.92
CA ASP A 536 -1.18 -48.12 58.63
C ASP A 536 -1.18 -49.62 58.98
N GLN A 537 -0.63 -50.48 58.12
CA GLN A 537 -0.41 -51.89 58.49
C GLN A 537 0.62 -52.00 59.63
N LEU A 538 1.72 -51.24 59.57
CA LEU A 538 2.73 -51.21 60.63
C LEU A 538 2.17 -50.71 61.98
N LYS A 539 1.23 -49.74 61.99
CA LYS A 539 0.51 -49.32 63.20
C LYS A 539 -0.31 -50.49 63.81
N LYS A 540 -1.05 -51.23 62.98
CA LYS A 540 -1.82 -52.40 63.42
C LYS A 540 -0.92 -53.49 63.98
N TRP A 541 0.17 -53.83 63.28
CA TRP A 541 1.14 -54.81 63.75
C TRP A 541 1.83 -54.37 65.04
N THR A 542 2.09 -53.08 65.21
CA THR A 542 2.65 -52.53 66.46
C THR A 542 1.68 -52.73 67.64
N ALA A 543 0.38 -52.48 67.45
CA ALA A 543 -0.64 -52.70 68.48
C ALA A 543 -0.79 -54.19 68.86
N ILE A 544 -0.71 -55.12 67.89
CA ILE A 544 -0.72 -56.56 68.14
C ILE A 544 0.56 -56.98 68.88
N LYS A 545 1.72 -56.49 68.43
CA LYS A 545 3.03 -56.71 69.08
C LYS A 545 3.05 -56.22 70.53
N ASP A 546 2.47 -55.04 70.83
CA ASP A 546 2.37 -54.52 72.19
C ASP A 546 1.40 -55.35 73.06
N LYS A 547 0.29 -55.86 72.48
CA LYS A 547 -0.61 -56.81 73.15
C LYS A 547 0.08 -58.15 73.48
N ASN A 548 0.82 -58.71 72.52
CA ASN A 548 1.58 -59.96 72.70
C ASN A 548 2.68 -59.79 73.76
N MET A 549 3.37 -58.65 73.74
CA MET A 549 4.34 -58.27 74.78
C MET A 549 3.71 -58.16 76.17
N ALA A 550 2.52 -57.57 76.29
CA ALA A 550 1.81 -57.47 77.58
C ALA A 550 1.32 -58.82 78.12
N GLN A 551 1.09 -59.81 77.25
CA GLN A 551 0.74 -61.18 77.65
C GLN A 551 1.95 -61.99 78.10
N LEU A 552 3.18 -61.59 77.73
CA LEU A 552 4.41 -62.31 78.08
C LEU A 552 4.82 -62.01 79.53
N HIS A 553 4.56 -62.96 80.43
CA HIS A 553 4.86 -62.84 81.86
C HIS A 553 5.40 -64.16 82.44
N THR A 554 6.07 -64.10 83.60
CA THR A 554 6.92 -65.20 84.10
C THR A 554 6.18 -66.51 84.34
N SER A 555 4.93 -66.50 84.84
CA SER A 555 4.15 -67.71 85.10
C SER A 555 3.78 -68.53 83.86
N LEU A 556 3.98 -67.99 82.65
CA LEU A 556 3.88 -68.79 81.41
C LEU A 556 5.03 -69.79 81.23
N GLY A 557 6.11 -69.69 82.01
CA GLY A 557 7.20 -70.67 82.01
C GLY A 557 6.87 -71.96 82.78
N HIS A 558 5.81 -71.98 83.60
CA HIS A 558 5.43 -73.17 84.38
C HIS A 558 4.98 -74.33 83.46
N PRO A 559 5.30 -75.60 83.78
CA PRO A 559 4.96 -76.76 82.94
C PRO A 559 3.50 -76.81 82.46
N ASP A 560 2.54 -76.52 83.34
CA ASP A 560 1.10 -76.53 83.00
C ASP A 560 0.70 -75.43 81.99
N ASN A 561 1.48 -74.36 81.88
CA ASN A 561 1.21 -73.20 81.01
C ASN A 561 2.01 -73.22 79.69
N ILE A 562 2.88 -74.20 79.48
CA ILE A 562 3.62 -74.40 78.22
C ILE A 562 2.74 -74.30 76.96
N PRO A 563 1.58 -74.97 76.84
CA PRO A 563 0.76 -74.88 75.63
C PRO A 563 0.23 -73.47 75.37
N VAL A 564 0.03 -72.66 76.42
CA VAL A 564 -0.37 -71.24 76.28
C VAL A 564 0.79 -70.38 75.82
N LEU A 565 2.01 -70.64 76.32
CA LEU A 565 3.22 -69.97 75.86
C LEU A 565 3.54 -70.31 74.40
N GLU A 566 3.36 -71.57 73.99
CA GLU A 566 3.59 -72.02 72.61
C GLU A 566 2.57 -71.41 71.64
N ALA A 567 1.29 -71.35 72.00
CA ALA A 567 0.28 -70.65 71.22
C ALA A 567 0.59 -69.14 71.06
N LEU A 568 1.05 -68.47 72.12
CA LEU A 568 1.49 -67.07 72.06
C LEU A 568 2.73 -66.88 71.18
N CYS A 569 3.67 -67.84 71.19
CA CYS A 569 4.83 -67.81 70.30
C CYS A 569 4.42 -67.98 68.83
N GLN A 570 3.51 -68.90 68.51
CA GLN A 570 3.00 -69.12 67.15
C GLN A 570 2.26 -67.89 66.60
N GLU A 571 1.45 -67.22 67.42
CA GLU A 571 0.75 -65.99 67.00
C GLU A 571 1.74 -64.83 66.76
N GLU A 572 2.79 -64.71 67.56
CA GLU A 572 3.83 -63.67 67.37
C GLU A 572 4.80 -63.99 66.22
N GLU A 573 5.12 -65.27 65.97
CA GLU A 573 5.88 -65.73 64.80
C GLU A 573 5.11 -65.44 63.51
N LYS A 574 3.85 -65.86 63.44
CA LYS A 574 2.94 -65.53 62.33
C LYS A 574 2.85 -64.02 62.10
N ARG A 575 2.68 -63.22 63.17
CA ARG A 575 2.65 -61.75 63.08
C ARG A 575 3.97 -61.15 62.59
N GLN A 576 5.12 -61.77 62.88
CA GLN A 576 6.42 -61.36 62.36
C GLN A 576 6.53 -61.67 60.86
N ASP A 577 6.15 -62.86 60.44
CA ASP A 577 6.16 -63.28 59.02
C ASP A 577 5.21 -62.41 58.18
N GLU A 578 3.97 -62.22 58.61
CA GLU A 578 2.98 -61.35 57.93
C GLU A 578 3.46 -59.89 57.86
N GLN A 579 4.22 -59.41 58.86
CA GLN A 579 4.84 -58.08 58.82
C GLN A 579 5.99 -58.00 57.81
N VAL A 580 6.89 -59.00 57.79
CA VAL A 580 8.02 -59.05 56.82
C VAL A 580 7.50 -59.17 55.40
N GLU A 581 6.55 -60.07 55.14
CA GLU A 581 5.92 -60.24 53.84
C GLU A 581 5.26 -58.92 53.38
N SER A 582 4.53 -58.23 54.26
CA SER A 582 3.89 -56.95 53.94
C SER A 582 4.91 -55.84 53.59
N ILE A 583 6.06 -55.80 54.28
CA ILE A 583 7.17 -54.87 53.97
C ILE A 583 7.76 -55.18 52.58
N LEU A 584 8.00 -56.45 52.26
CA LEU A 584 8.56 -56.88 50.97
C LEU A 584 7.57 -56.62 49.82
N ILE A 585 6.28 -56.93 50.00
CA ILE A 585 5.22 -56.63 49.02
C ILE A 585 5.10 -55.13 48.78
N CYS A 586 5.15 -54.30 49.84
CA CYS A 586 5.11 -52.85 49.69
C CYS A 586 6.33 -52.31 48.94
N THR A 587 7.55 -52.75 49.32
CA THR A 587 8.78 -52.39 48.63
C THR A 587 8.68 -52.72 47.14
N ARG A 588 8.18 -53.92 46.80
CA ARG A 588 8.01 -54.32 45.39
C ARG A 588 6.96 -53.49 44.65
N LYS A 589 5.87 -53.08 45.31
CA LYS A 589 4.87 -52.17 44.74
C LYS A 589 5.45 -50.78 44.48
N LEU A 590 6.28 -50.26 45.38
CA LEU A 590 7.00 -48.99 45.19
C LEU A 590 7.94 -49.08 43.98
N GLU A 591 8.79 -50.12 43.90
CA GLU A 591 9.68 -50.33 42.73
C GLU A 591 8.92 -50.36 41.40
N VAL A 592 7.80 -51.08 41.33
CA VAL A 592 6.96 -51.16 40.12
C VAL A 592 6.34 -49.80 39.80
N CYS A 593 5.78 -49.10 40.79
CA CYS A 593 5.19 -47.78 40.61
C CYS A 593 6.20 -46.75 40.07
N VAL A 594 7.41 -46.70 40.64
CA VAL A 594 8.49 -45.83 40.21
C VAL A 594 8.96 -46.20 38.78
N THR A 595 9.06 -47.49 38.48
CA THR A 595 9.44 -47.99 37.13
C THR A 595 8.39 -47.61 36.08
N GLU A 596 7.10 -47.84 36.35
CA GLU A 596 6.01 -47.45 35.45
C GLU A 596 5.93 -45.93 35.24
N CYS A 597 6.14 -45.14 36.31
CA CYS A 597 6.20 -43.68 36.19
C CYS A 597 7.31 -43.24 35.25
N ALA A 598 8.52 -43.80 35.40
CA ALA A 598 9.66 -43.51 34.52
C ALA A 598 9.41 -43.91 33.06
N GLN A 599 8.80 -45.07 32.81
CA GLN A 599 8.43 -45.49 31.45
C GLN A 599 7.41 -44.55 30.81
N ARG A 600 6.38 -44.14 31.56
CA ARG A 600 5.38 -43.17 31.07
C ARG A 600 6.02 -41.81 30.83
N PHE A 601 6.88 -41.32 31.73
CA PHE A 601 7.58 -40.05 31.58
C PHE A 601 8.42 -40.00 30.30
N VAL A 602 9.30 -40.99 30.08
CA VAL A 602 10.17 -41.00 28.89
C VAL A 602 9.35 -41.10 27.60
N SER A 603 8.28 -41.90 27.60
CA SER A 603 7.36 -42.01 26.46
C SER A 603 6.65 -40.68 26.15
N THR A 604 6.04 -40.03 27.15
CA THR A 604 5.38 -38.73 27.00
C THR A 604 6.36 -37.64 26.54
N LEU A 605 7.56 -37.61 27.12
CA LEU A 605 8.61 -36.63 26.79
C LEU A 605 9.10 -36.81 25.35
N ALA A 606 9.34 -38.05 24.91
CA ALA A 606 9.73 -38.36 23.54
C ALA A 606 8.65 -37.92 22.53
N ALA A 607 7.40 -38.37 22.73
CA ALA A 607 6.28 -38.07 21.83
C ALA A 607 5.96 -36.57 21.75
N CYS A 608 6.06 -35.85 22.89
CA CYS A 608 5.88 -34.39 22.90
C CYS A 608 7.01 -33.67 22.15
N THR A 609 8.27 -34.06 22.39
CA THR A 609 9.41 -33.46 21.68
C THR A 609 9.30 -33.71 20.17
N GLU A 610 9.02 -34.95 19.75
CA GLU A 610 8.82 -35.30 18.34
C GLU A 610 7.71 -34.46 17.70
N THR A 611 6.56 -34.33 18.36
CA THR A 611 5.44 -33.50 17.89
C THR A 611 5.87 -32.03 17.70
N ILE A 612 6.55 -31.45 18.69
CA ILE A 612 7.04 -30.06 18.63
C ILE A 612 8.03 -29.89 17.47
N LEU A 613 9.00 -30.80 17.32
CA LEU A 613 9.99 -30.74 16.23
C LEU A 613 9.32 -30.77 14.85
N MET A 614 8.38 -31.70 14.62
CA MET A 614 7.67 -31.81 13.34
C MET A 614 6.75 -30.60 13.04
N GLU A 615 6.21 -29.95 14.06
CA GLU A 615 5.40 -28.74 13.89
C GLU A 615 6.27 -27.50 13.60
N LEU A 616 7.47 -27.44 14.17
CA LEU A 616 8.42 -26.35 13.98
C LEU A 616 9.09 -26.35 12.60
N ASP A 617 9.14 -27.47 11.87
CA ASP A 617 9.51 -27.50 10.46
C ASP A 617 8.64 -26.57 9.59
N ASN A 618 7.39 -26.34 10.01
CA ASN A 618 6.45 -25.44 9.35
C ASN A 618 6.49 -23.99 9.88
N SER A 619 7.37 -23.66 10.84
CA SER A 619 7.51 -22.29 11.37
C SER A 619 8.33 -21.41 10.43
N LEU A 620 7.89 -20.18 10.15
CA LEU A 620 8.69 -19.24 9.34
C LEU A 620 9.85 -18.69 10.18
N THR A 621 11.01 -18.52 9.54
CA THR A 621 12.20 -17.87 10.12
C THR A 621 12.55 -16.58 9.37
N ILE A 622 13.37 -15.74 9.99
CA ILE A 622 13.88 -14.49 9.39
C ILE A 622 14.59 -14.72 8.04
N ASP A 623 15.13 -15.93 7.84
CA ASP A 623 15.90 -16.35 6.68
C ASP A 623 15.05 -17.02 5.59
N ASP A 624 13.81 -17.42 5.89
CA ASP A 624 12.82 -17.86 4.90
C ASP A 624 12.23 -16.66 4.10
N VAL A 625 12.54 -15.42 4.52
CA VAL A 625 11.94 -14.17 4.02
C VAL A 625 12.99 -13.31 3.32
N GLN A 626 12.63 -12.82 2.13
CA GLN A 626 13.44 -11.89 1.34
C GLN A 626 13.85 -10.67 2.17
N VAL A 627 15.13 -10.31 2.15
CA VAL A 627 15.58 -9.02 2.70
C VAL A 627 14.96 -7.91 1.86
N GLY A 628 14.32 -6.92 2.50
CA GLY A 628 13.86 -5.69 1.86
C GLY A 628 15.03 -4.90 1.29
N LYS A 629 15.39 -5.19 0.04
CA LYS A 629 16.48 -4.53 -0.68
C LYS A 629 15.99 -3.20 -1.23
N THR A 630 16.18 -2.13 -0.47
CA THR A 630 16.52 -0.86 -1.13
C THR A 630 17.79 -1.07 -1.93
N GLU A 631 17.88 -0.45 -3.11
CA GLU A 631 19.08 -0.51 -3.94
C GLU A 631 20.30 -0.16 -3.07
N LYS A 632 21.27 -1.09 -2.96
CA LYS A 632 22.43 -0.88 -2.10
C LYS A 632 23.14 0.38 -2.56
N VAL A 633 22.99 1.48 -1.79
CA VAL A 633 23.75 2.71 -1.99
C VAL A 633 25.22 2.30 -2.02
N ARG A 634 25.83 2.35 -3.21
CA ARG A 634 27.18 1.81 -3.43
C ARG A 634 28.12 2.40 -2.38
N GLU A 635 28.57 1.56 -1.44
CA GLU A 635 29.51 1.99 -0.41
C GLU A 635 30.74 2.57 -1.12
N LYS A 636 31.02 3.86 -0.90
CA LYS A 636 32.11 4.54 -1.60
C LYS A 636 33.41 3.78 -1.31
N THR A 637 34.23 3.53 -2.32
CA THR A 637 35.45 2.71 -2.21
C THR A 637 36.38 3.14 -1.07
N ILE A 638 36.36 4.44 -0.72
CA ILE A 638 37.11 5.04 0.40
C ILE A 638 36.67 4.48 1.77
N THR A 639 35.37 4.21 1.96
CA THR A 639 34.82 3.62 3.20
C THR A 639 35.31 2.19 3.37
N LEU A 640 35.29 1.40 2.28
CA LEU A 640 35.84 0.04 2.23
C LEU A 640 37.35 0.06 2.52
N ILE A 641 38.13 0.93 1.86
CA ILE A 641 39.59 1.04 2.08
C ILE A 641 39.93 1.42 3.54
N ARG A 642 39.14 2.28 4.19
CA ARG A 642 39.33 2.58 5.63
C ARG A 642 39.02 1.37 6.52
N ARG A 643 37.94 0.63 6.22
CA ARG A 643 37.57 -0.62 6.92
C ARG A 643 38.73 -1.63 6.84
N LYS A 644 39.24 -1.88 5.63
CA LYS A 644 40.43 -2.73 5.36
C LYS A 644 41.67 -2.30 6.15
N LYS A 645 41.97 -0.99 6.21
CA LYS A 645 43.15 -0.47 6.95
C LYS A 645 43.01 -0.49 8.47
N ALA A 646 41.79 -0.59 9.00
CA ALA A 646 41.53 -0.75 10.43
C ALA A 646 41.51 -2.22 10.88
N GLY A 647 41.80 -3.17 9.99
CA GLY A 647 41.68 -4.61 10.27
C GLY A 647 40.23 -5.10 10.37
N LEU A 648 39.25 -4.28 9.99
CA LEU A 648 37.84 -4.63 9.97
C LEU A 648 37.48 -5.30 8.63
N SER A 649 36.64 -6.35 8.65
CA SER A 649 36.32 -7.10 7.43
C SER A 649 35.72 -6.19 6.34
N LEU A 650 36.08 -6.53 5.09
CA LEU A 650 35.51 -5.91 3.88
C LEU A 650 34.22 -6.57 3.44
N GLU A 651 33.97 -7.80 3.88
CA GLU A 651 32.66 -8.41 3.74
C GLU A 651 31.66 -7.52 4.47
N VAL A 652 30.56 -7.20 3.80
CA VAL A 652 29.33 -6.85 4.52
C VAL A 652 29.05 -8.07 5.36
N GLU A 653 29.07 -7.92 6.69
CA GLU A 653 28.85 -9.01 7.65
C GLU A 653 27.68 -9.85 7.14
N GLU A 654 27.98 -11.04 6.60
CA GLU A 654 26.95 -11.95 6.12
C GLU A 654 26.04 -12.15 7.31
N GLN A 655 24.72 -11.94 7.11
CA GLN A 655 23.75 -11.93 8.20
C GLN A 655 23.99 -13.19 9.03
N LYS A 656 24.61 -13.04 10.22
CA LYS A 656 24.99 -14.17 11.05
C LYS A 656 23.73 -14.97 11.27
N LEU A 657 23.70 -16.16 10.68
CA LEU A 657 22.54 -17.04 10.75
C LEU A 657 22.22 -17.23 12.22
N VAL A 658 20.99 -16.91 12.61
CA VAL A 658 20.60 -16.84 14.03
C VAL A 658 20.74 -18.23 14.69
N ALA A 659 20.68 -19.29 13.89
CA ALA A 659 21.26 -20.60 14.16
C ALA A 659 21.72 -21.24 12.83
N GLU A 660 22.46 -22.34 12.88
CA GLU A 660 22.67 -23.19 11.69
C GLU A 660 21.32 -23.56 11.06
N ARG A 661 21.18 -23.34 9.75
CA ARG A 661 19.95 -23.61 9.00
C ARG A 661 20.11 -24.85 8.15
N GLY A 662 19.00 -25.54 7.91
CA GLY A 662 18.95 -26.79 7.16
C GLY A 662 18.57 -27.99 8.01
N SER A 663 18.45 -29.14 7.35
CA SER A 663 18.00 -30.39 7.97
C SER A 663 19.00 -30.89 9.01
N ARG A 664 18.47 -31.42 10.11
CA ARG A 664 19.27 -31.95 11.22
C ARG A 664 18.60 -33.19 11.81
N THR A 665 19.41 -34.19 12.11
CA THR A 665 18.99 -35.35 12.90
C THR A 665 19.30 -35.09 14.36
N TRP A 666 18.27 -35.16 15.20
CA TRP A 666 18.32 -34.97 16.65
C TRP A 666 18.41 -36.36 17.33
N PRO A 667 19.37 -36.58 18.24
CA PRO A 667 19.50 -37.85 18.95
C PRO A 667 18.28 -38.08 19.85
N GLY A 668 17.94 -39.35 20.07
CA GLY A 668 16.89 -39.74 21.00
C GLY A 668 17.24 -39.50 22.47
N ILE A 669 16.29 -39.78 23.35
CA ILE A 669 16.52 -39.91 24.78
C ILE A 669 17.29 -41.22 25.02
N PRO A 670 18.41 -41.22 25.78
CA PRO A 670 19.23 -42.39 25.99
C PRO A 670 18.55 -43.46 26.87
N GLN A 671 19.07 -44.68 26.78
CA GLN A 671 18.61 -45.82 27.58
C GLN A 671 18.58 -45.50 29.09
N THR A 672 17.47 -45.83 29.74
CA THR A 672 17.26 -45.65 31.18
C THR A 672 17.30 -47.01 31.88
N THR A 673 18.21 -47.17 32.85
CA THR A 673 18.40 -48.41 33.63
C THR A 673 18.01 -48.22 35.09
N ASN A 674 17.73 -49.33 35.80
CA ASN A 674 17.41 -49.31 37.22
C ASN A 674 18.66 -48.96 38.06
N PRO A 675 18.62 -47.90 38.89
CA PRO A 675 19.76 -47.51 39.75
C PRO A 675 20.24 -48.60 40.71
N SER A 676 19.35 -49.50 41.13
CA SER A 676 19.65 -50.62 42.03
C SER A 676 20.15 -51.87 41.32
N LEU A 677 19.87 -52.01 40.02
CA LEU A 677 20.19 -53.17 39.18
C LEU A 677 20.54 -52.68 37.75
N PRO A 678 21.81 -52.33 37.47
CA PRO A 678 22.20 -51.70 36.20
C PRO A 678 21.83 -52.52 34.95
N ASP A 679 21.79 -53.85 35.07
CA ASP A 679 21.43 -54.78 33.99
C ASP A 679 19.93 -54.76 33.65
N GLN A 680 19.08 -54.18 34.51
CA GLN A 680 17.64 -54.07 34.27
C GLN A 680 17.30 -52.76 33.56
N ILE A 681 16.98 -52.87 32.27
CA ILE A 681 16.54 -51.76 31.44
C ILE A 681 15.10 -51.38 31.84
N ILE A 682 14.90 -50.12 32.24
CA ILE A 682 13.59 -49.53 32.48
C ILE A 682 12.98 -49.09 31.15
N PHE A 683 13.76 -48.42 30.32
CA PHE A 683 13.33 -47.91 29.01
C PHE A 683 14.50 -47.92 28.00
N PRO A 684 14.32 -48.44 26.76
CA PRO A 684 15.35 -48.46 25.73
C PRO A 684 15.62 -47.06 25.15
N GLU A 685 16.70 -46.88 24.39
CA GLU A 685 16.95 -45.62 23.66
C GLU A 685 15.80 -45.31 22.67
N THR A 686 15.31 -44.07 22.65
CA THR A 686 14.26 -43.66 21.70
C THR A 686 14.84 -43.42 20.31
N ALA A 687 14.01 -43.51 19.27
CA ALA A 687 14.42 -43.16 17.92
C ALA A 687 14.92 -41.70 17.80
N SER A 688 15.83 -41.46 16.87
CA SER A 688 16.26 -40.12 16.46
C SER A 688 15.24 -39.50 15.51
N VAL A 689 15.00 -38.19 15.66
CA VAL A 689 14.06 -37.43 14.83
C VAL A 689 14.85 -36.60 13.83
N THR A 690 14.49 -36.63 12.55
CA THR A 690 15.14 -35.78 11.52
C THR A 690 14.17 -34.72 11.04
N THR A 691 14.53 -33.45 11.23
CA THR A 691 13.72 -32.30 10.79
C THR A 691 14.23 -31.76 9.46
N ALA A 692 13.34 -31.21 8.64
CA ALA A 692 13.68 -30.60 7.36
C ALA A 692 14.48 -29.29 7.53
N LYS A 693 14.29 -28.58 8.65
CA LYS A 693 15.10 -27.41 9.03
C LYS A 693 15.39 -27.33 10.52
N THR A 694 16.19 -26.33 10.88
CA THR A 694 16.62 -26.03 12.25
C THR A 694 16.28 -24.58 12.57
N THR A 695 15.61 -24.36 13.71
CA THR A 695 15.21 -23.03 14.22
C THR A 695 15.54 -22.95 15.71
N LEU A 696 15.52 -21.75 16.30
CA LEU A 696 15.75 -21.59 17.75
C LEU A 696 14.79 -22.44 18.60
N GLY A 697 13.54 -22.60 18.16
CA GLY A 697 12.57 -23.47 18.83
C GLY A 697 12.96 -24.95 18.82
N HIS A 698 13.59 -25.45 17.76
CA HIS A 698 14.05 -26.85 17.68
C HIS A 698 15.21 -27.10 18.65
N VAL A 699 16.18 -26.16 18.69
CA VAL A 699 17.33 -26.23 19.61
C VAL A 699 16.82 -26.23 21.05
N ALA A 700 15.96 -25.28 21.41
CA ALA A 700 15.36 -25.19 22.74
C ALA A 700 14.50 -26.42 23.11
N ALA A 701 13.81 -27.04 22.15
CA ALA A 701 13.06 -28.27 22.40
C ALA A 701 13.97 -29.41 22.88
N VAL A 702 15.11 -29.60 22.21
CA VAL A 702 16.05 -30.68 22.53
C VAL A 702 16.86 -30.36 23.79
N GLU A 703 17.30 -29.11 23.96
CA GLU A 703 18.01 -28.66 25.18
C GLU A 703 17.13 -28.78 26.43
N GLU A 704 15.87 -28.35 26.39
CA GLU A 704 14.97 -28.51 27.55
C GLU A 704 14.60 -29.98 27.76
N ARG A 705 14.37 -30.77 26.70
CA ARG A 705 14.13 -32.22 26.81
C ARG A 705 15.26 -32.90 27.58
N ASP A 706 16.50 -32.64 27.20
CA ASP A 706 17.68 -33.28 27.80
C ASP A 706 17.88 -32.81 29.25
N ALA A 707 17.63 -31.52 29.54
CA ALA A 707 17.66 -30.97 30.89
C ALA A 707 16.53 -31.53 31.79
N VAL A 708 15.32 -31.69 31.27
CA VAL A 708 14.16 -32.29 31.95
C VAL A 708 14.38 -33.78 32.21
N TYR A 709 14.91 -34.51 31.22
CA TYR A 709 15.28 -35.92 31.39
C TYR A 709 16.37 -36.09 32.46
N ALA A 710 17.40 -35.23 32.47
CA ALA A 710 18.45 -35.27 33.49
C ALA A 710 17.90 -35.04 34.91
N LYS A 711 17.07 -34.01 35.12
CA LYS A 711 16.41 -33.74 36.42
C LYS A 711 15.54 -34.93 36.87
N PHE A 712 14.69 -35.46 35.99
CA PHE A 712 13.85 -36.61 36.34
C PHE A 712 14.69 -37.85 36.69
N LYS A 713 15.83 -38.06 36.02
CA LYS A 713 16.76 -39.16 36.32
C LYS A 713 17.38 -39.03 37.72
N GLU A 714 17.67 -37.81 38.18
CA GLU A 714 18.11 -37.56 39.56
C GLU A 714 16.97 -37.86 40.55
N THR A 715 15.75 -37.37 40.31
CA THR A 715 14.55 -37.70 41.11
C THR A 715 14.30 -39.21 41.19
N LEU A 716 14.44 -39.92 40.07
CA LEU A 716 14.34 -41.37 39.97
C LEU A 716 15.38 -42.11 40.82
N GLN A 717 16.64 -41.66 40.78
CA GLN A 717 17.72 -42.22 41.59
C GLN A 717 17.49 -42.00 43.09
N MET A 718 17.03 -40.81 43.49
CA MET A 718 16.71 -40.49 44.89
C MET A 718 15.58 -41.38 45.43
N GLU A 719 14.49 -41.56 44.69
CA GLU A 719 13.38 -42.40 45.15
C GLU A 719 13.74 -43.89 45.22
N PHE A 720 14.52 -44.44 44.27
CA PHE A 720 15.03 -45.83 44.41
C PHE A 720 15.97 -46.01 45.61
N ALA A 721 16.86 -45.04 45.87
CA ALA A 721 17.72 -45.08 47.05
C ALA A 721 16.90 -45.03 48.35
N ARG A 722 15.89 -44.14 48.41
CA ARG A 722 14.96 -44.00 49.52
C ARG A 722 14.16 -45.29 49.78
N ILE A 723 13.61 -45.92 48.75
CA ILE A 723 12.88 -47.21 48.88
C ILE A 723 13.78 -48.29 49.49
N LYS A 724 15.04 -48.36 49.05
CA LYS A 724 16.03 -49.32 49.57
C LYS A 724 16.36 -49.03 51.05
N GLU A 725 16.58 -47.76 51.40
CA GLU A 725 16.84 -47.35 52.79
C GLU A 725 15.63 -47.64 53.69
N GLU A 726 14.42 -47.20 53.30
CA GLU A 726 13.16 -47.46 54.01
C GLU A 726 12.97 -48.98 54.26
N ASN A 727 13.13 -49.81 53.23
CA ASN A 727 13.02 -51.28 53.36
C ASN A 727 14.06 -51.85 54.34
N THR A 728 15.34 -51.50 54.20
CA THR A 728 16.38 -52.00 55.13
C THR A 728 16.15 -51.55 56.58
N ALA A 729 15.69 -50.32 56.80
CA ALA A 729 15.37 -49.80 58.12
C ALA A 729 14.14 -50.51 58.74
N HIS A 730 13.13 -50.85 57.94
CA HIS A 730 11.98 -51.63 58.39
C HIS A 730 12.36 -53.08 58.73
N LEU A 731 13.09 -53.77 57.85
CA LEU A 731 13.54 -55.14 58.09
C LEU A 731 14.46 -55.26 59.31
N MET A 732 15.41 -54.33 59.48
CA MET A 732 16.29 -54.29 60.67
C MET A 732 15.50 -54.13 61.98
N LYS A 733 14.45 -53.28 61.99
CA LYS A 733 13.56 -53.13 63.17
C LYS A 733 12.82 -54.43 63.48
N THR A 734 12.29 -55.12 62.47
CA THR A 734 11.59 -56.40 62.65
C THR A 734 12.54 -57.51 63.12
N GLN A 735 13.76 -57.59 62.56
CA GLN A 735 14.79 -58.54 62.99
C GLN A 735 15.25 -58.31 64.44
N HIS A 736 15.44 -57.04 64.83
CA HIS A 736 15.81 -56.70 66.21
C HIS A 736 14.72 -57.12 67.20
N TRP A 737 13.45 -56.90 66.86
CA TRP A 737 12.32 -57.38 67.64
C TRP A 737 12.26 -58.91 67.74
N ALA A 738 12.41 -59.63 66.63
CA ALA A 738 12.44 -61.09 66.59
C ALA A 738 13.52 -61.67 67.52
N HIS A 739 14.73 -61.10 67.48
CA HIS A 739 15.81 -61.49 68.39
C HIS A 739 15.48 -61.21 69.86
N TRP A 740 14.91 -60.04 70.17
CA TRP A 740 14.49 -59.68 71.52
C TRP A 740 13.39 -60.60 72.07
N TRP A 741 12.40 -60.92 71.24
CA TRP A 741 11.30 -61.83 71.57
C TRP A 741 11.82 -63.23 71.91
N ASN A 742 12.60 -63.82 71.00
CA ASN A 742 13.17 -65.16 71.19
C ASN A 742 14.04 -65.26 72.45
N LYS A 743 14.86 -64.23 72.72
CA LYS A 743 15.68 -64.15 73.94
C LYS A 743 14.84 -64.02 75.22
N SER A 744 13.70 -63.34 75.15
CA SER A 744 12.78 -63.17 76.28
C SER A 744 11.99 -64.44 76.57
N VAL A 745 11.49 -65.13 75.54
CA VAL A 745 10.85 -66.45 75.65
C VAL A 745 11.82 -67.50 76.21
N GLN A 746 13.06 -67.54 75.70
CA GLN A 746 14.10 -68.45 76.22
C GLN A 746 14.36 -68.23 77.71
N LYS A 747 14.47 -66.98 78.18
CA LYS A 747 14.62 -66.66 79.60
C LYS A 747 13.43 -67.14 80.44
N ILE A 748 12.20 -66.95 79.97
CA ILE A 748 11.00 -67.37 80.70
C ILE A 748 10.94 -68.90 80.82
N LYS A 749 11.29 -69.64 79.75
CA LYS A 749 11.43 -71.10 79.82
C LYS A 749 12.53 -71.50 80.83
N GLN A 750 13.68 -70.83 80.84
CA GLN A 750 14.79 -71.13 81.77
C GLN A 750 14.45 -70.91 83.27
N LEU A 751 13.40 -70.16 83.62
CA LEU A 751 13.04 -69.91 85.03
C LEU A 751 12.40 -71.13 85.73
N TYR A 752 11.92 -72.14 84.99
CA TYR A 752 11.18 -73.30 85.52
C TYR A 752 11.76 -74.66 85.11
N TYR A 753 12.86 -74.67 84.36
CA TYR A 753 13.58 -75.88 83.90
C TYR A 753 14.95 -76.01 84.60
N LEU A 754 14.97 -75.84 85.93
CA LEU A 754 16.10 -76.10 86.84
C LEU A 754 15.78 -77.28 87.75
#